data_AF-A0A6B3TM21-F1
#
_entry.id   AF-A0A6B3TM21-F1
#
_cell.length_a   1.000
_cell.length_b   1.000
_cell.length_c   1.000
_cell.angle_alpha   90.00
_cell.angle_beta   90.00
_cell.angle_gamma   90.00
#
_symmetry.space_group_name_H-M   'P 1'
#
loop_
_entity.id
_entity.type
_entity.pdbx_description
1 polymer ?
#
loop_
_entity_poly.entity_id
_entity_poly.type
_entity_poly.pdbx_seq_one_letter_code
_entity_poly.pdbx_strand_id
1 'polypeptide(L)'
;MSLELSQPVTILKGIGKETAEILSEMKIFTIGDLLEYFPYRYEDYRLRDLTEVKHEEKVTVEGKVHSEPSLAYYGRKKSKLTIRLLVGNYLIKVVFFNQPYLKNKIHMNNTITVTGKWDAHRQTITASECQIGSNTKQDVFEPVYSIRGKLTSRGMRKFIHLAIQQYSHFIEESLPASLLQKYRLLNRADAIKLMHFPKSQEEVKQARRRLVYEEFLLFQLKMQALRKFEREHSPGIVQNYDLKKLKNFIDQLPFPLTNAQNRVVNEVLTDLKSPYRMNRLLQGDVGSGKTVVAAIALYATVTAGYQGALMVPTEILAEQHAKSLNSLLKPFGVRCELLTSSVKVKRRKEILHELEEGFIQIIIGTHALIQEEVSFKKLGLCITDEQHRFGVEQRRILREKGENPDVLFMTATPIPRTLAITVFGEMDVSIIDEMPAGRKRVETYWAKPEMLERVLAFVEKELQKGHQAYIICPLIEESEKLDVQNAIDVHTSLTYYFANRFQVGLLHGRLNPEEKESVMKAFSENKIQVLVSTTVVEVGVNVPNATVMVIYDAERFGLSQLHQLRGRVGRGSEQSYCILLANPKSETGQERMRIMTETNDGFVLSEKDLELRGPGDFFGKKQSGIPEFKVADMVHDYRALETARSDAAKLIQSEAFWTSPEYVYIRKQLEQSGVLEGEKLD
;
A
#
# COMPACT_ATOMS: atom_id res chain seq x y z
N MET A 1 28.75 8.32 12.32
CA MET A 1 29.83 7.32 12.15
C MET A 1 31.11 7.82 12.78
N SER A 2 31.97 6.90 13.22
CA SER A 2 33.33 7.18 13.67
C SER A 2 34.18 7.75 12.52
N LEU A 3 35.13 8.63 12.83
CA LEU A 3 36.01 9.30 11.84
C LEU A 3 36.78 8.30 10.97
N GLU A 4 37.08 7.11 11.52
CA GLU A 4 37.75 6.01 10.82
C GLU A 4 36.90 5.41 9.69
N LEU A 5 35.58 5.33 9.87
CA LEU A 5 34.68 4.76 8.84
C LEU A 5 34.38 5.75 7.70
N SER A 6 34.54 7.06 7.93
CA SER A 6 34.41 8.09 6.89
C SER A 6 35.64 8.22 5.99
N GLN A 7 36.70 7.43 6.23
CA GLN A 7 37.88 7.42 5.38
C GLN A 7 37.56 6.91 3.96
N PRO A 8 38.25 7.42 2.93
CA PRO A 8 38.01 7.00 1.55
C PRO A 8 38.39 5.53 1.32
N VAL A 9 37.63 4.83 0.47
CA VAL A 9 37.86 3.40 0.16
C VAL A 9 39.25 3.13 -0.44
N THR A 10 39.90 4.13 -1.02
CA THR A 10 41.25 4.02 -1.62
C THR A 10 42.35 3.64 -0.62
N ILE A 11 42.10 3.79 0.68
CA ILE A 11 43.04 3.37 1.74
C ILE A 11 43.14 1.84 1.84
N LEU A 12 42.11 1.11 1.41
CA LEU A 12 42.14 -0.35 1.42
C LEU A 12 43.12 -0.89 0.38
N LYS A 13 44.03 -1.75 0.83
CA LYS A 13 45.03 -2.39 -0.01
C LYS A 13 44.36 -3.16 -1.16
N GLY A 14 44.66 -2.75 -2.39
CA GLY A 14 44.15 -3.37 -3.62
C GLY A 14 43.06 -2.57 -4.34
N ILE A 15 42.60 -1.46 -3.78
CA ILE A 15 41.71 -0.51 -4.46
C ILE A 15 42.56 0.57 -5.13
N GLY A 16 42.88 0.37 -6.40
CA GLY A 16 43.57 1.37 -7.24
C GLY A 16 42.60 2.43 -7.79
N LYS A 17 43.13 3.41 -8.55
CA LYS A 17 42.34 4.51 -9.14
C LYS A 17 41.17 4.01 -10.00
N GLU A 18 41.41 3.07 -10.92
CA GLU A 18 40.37 2.49 -11.79
C GLU A 18 39.28 1.75 -10.98
N THR A 19 39.65 1.07 -9.89
CA THR A 19 38.67 0.38 -9.02
C THR A 19 37.87 1.37 -8.18
N ALA A 20 38.49 2.45 -7.71
CA ALA A 20 37.82 3.50 -6.96
C ALA A 20 36.79 4.25 -7.82
N GLU A 21 37.08 4.48 -9.11
CA GLU A 21 36.13 5.05 -10.07
C GLU A 21 34.91 4.12 -10.27
N ILE A 22 35.13 2.80 -10.39
CA ILE A 22 34.01 1.84 -10.50
C ILE A 22 33.17 1.82 -9.21
N LEU A 23 33.81 1.93 -8.02
CA LEU A 23 33.10 2.00 -6.74
C LEU A 23 32.30 3.30 -6.59
N SER A 24 32.83 4.44 -7.06
CA SER A 24 32.13 5.72 -7.02
C SER A 24 30.92 5.76 -7.96
N GLU A 25 30.97 5.08 -9.11
CA GLU A 25 29.78 4.86 -9.96
C GLU A 25 28.66 4.08 -9.26
N MET A 26 29.01 3.29 -8.25
CA MET A 26 28.07 2.56 -7.38
C MET A 26 27.73 3.35 -6.10
N LYS A 27 28.14 4.62 -6.01
CA LYS A 27 27.98 5.51 -4.84
C LYS A 27 28.73 5.03 -3.59
N ILE A 28 29.84 4.31 -3.74
CA ILE A 28 30.67 3.83 -2.64
C ILE A 28 31.92 4.70 -2.56
N PHE A 29 31.99 5.59 -1.57
CA PHE A 29 33.10 6.54 -1.41
C PHE A 29 33.96 6.25 -0.18
N THR A 30 33.33 5.78 0.89
CA THR A 30 33.94 5.56 2.20
C THR A 30 33.97 4.09 2.60
N ILE A 31 34.78 3.76 3.61
CA ILE A 31 34.82 2.41 4.19
C ILE A 31 33.45 2.03 4.77
N GLY A 32 32.74 2.98 5.39
CA GLY A 32 31.36 2.81 5.83
C GLY A 32 30.42 2.42 4.67
N ASP A 33 30.50 3.12 3.53
CA ASP A 33 29.69 2.79 2.35
C ASP A 33 29.95 1.36 1.85
N LEU A 34 31.22 0.92 1.89
CA LEU A 34 31.61 -0.41 1.45
C LEU A 34 31.07 -1.51 2.39
N LEU A 35 31.05 -1.25 3.70
CA LEU A 35 30.50 -2.16 4.72
C LEU A 35 28.97 -2.19 4.73
N GLU A 36 28.31 -1.15 4.25
CA GLU A 36 26.84 -1.07 4.16
C GLU A 36 26.33 -1.40 2.75
N TYR A 37 27.20 -1.87 1.85
CA TYR A 37 26.86 -2.30 0.51
C TYR A 37 26.42 -3.77 0.49
N PHE A 38 25.17 -4.03 0.86
CA PHE A 38 24.68 -5.39 1.07
C PHE A 38 24.42 -6.17 -0.23
N PRO A 39 24.54 -7.52 -0.19
CA PRO A 39 24.19 -8.36 -1.33
C PRO A 39 22.67 -8.43 -1.55
N TYR A 40 22.24 -8.51 -2.81
CA TYR A 40 20.83 -8.58 -3.19
C TYR A 40 20.27 -10.00 -3.22
N ARG A 41 21.13 -11.02 -3.32
CA ARG A 41 20.77 -12.43 -3.21
C ARG A 41 21.93 -13.25 -2.66
N TYR A 42 21.62 -14.47 -2.24
CA TYR A 42 22.60 -15.45 -1.79
C TYR A 42 22.46 -16.73 -2.60
N GLU A 43 23.59 -17.34 -2.94
CA GLU A 43 23.66 -18.58 -3.67
C GLU A 43 24.12 -19.70 -2.73
N ASP A 44 23.24 -20.66 -2.51
CA ASP A 44 23.51 -21.85 -1.70
C ASP A 44 24.11 -22.94 -2.59
N TYR A 45 25.38 -23.25 -2.36
CA TYR A 45 26.14 -24.30 -3.05
C TYR A 45 26.27 -25.57 -2.20
N ARG A 46 25.49 -25.69 -1.11
CA ARG A 46 25.54 -26.87 -0.23
C ARG A 46 25.06 -28.09 -0.98
N LEU A 47 25.80 -29.18 -0.84
CA LEU A 47 25.38 -30.48 -1.33
C LEU A 47 24.10 -30.86 -0.58
N ARG A 48 23.01 -31.07 -1.32
CA ARG A 48 21.74 -31.53 -0.77
C ARG A 48 21.43 -32.94 -1.24
N ASP A 49 20.79 -33.71 -0.37
CA ASP A 49 20.23 -34.99 -0.74
C ASP A 49 19.03 -34.76 -1.68
N LEU A 50 18.99 -35.48 -2.79
CA LEU A 50 17.91 -35.40 -3.77
C LEU A 50 16.54 -35.82 -3.21
N THR A 51 16.52 -36.52 -2.08
CA THR A 51 15.28 -36.94 -1.39
C THR A 51 14.58 -35.80 -0.64
N GLU A 52 15.31 -34.77 -0.23
CA GLU A 52 14.78 -33.65 0.58
C GLU A 52 14.41 -32.42 -0.27
N VAL A 53 14.76 -32.42 -1.55
CA VAL A 53 14.63 -31.27 -2.46
C VAL A 53 13.27 -31.29 -3.16
N LYS A 54 12.55 -30.17 -3.11
CA LYS A 54 11.23 -30.03 -3.75
C LYS A 54 11.35 -29.95 -5.27
N HIS A 55 10.27 -30.30 -5.97
CA HIS A 55 10.17 -30.08 -7.42
C HIS A 55 10.38 -28.60 -7.75
N GLU A 56 11.12 -28.31 -8.82
CA GLU A 56 11.49 -26.98 -9.30
C GLU A 56 12.51 -26.20 -8.45
N GLU A 57 13.04 -26.78 -7.38
CA GLU A 57 14.04 -26.12 -6.52
C GLU A 57 15.44 -26.17 -7.15
N LYS A 58 16.28 -25.15 -6.88
CA LYS A 58 17.69 -25.14 -7.29
C LYS A 58 18.50 -26.02 -6.33
N VAL A 59 19.25 -26.97 -6.87
CA VAL A 59 20.05 -27.93 -6.10
C VAL A 59 21.50 -27.96 -6.61
N THR A 60 22.44 -28.16 -5.69
CA THR A 60 23.82 -28.51 -5.98
C THR A 60 24.06 -29.95 -5.56
N VAL A 61 24.53 -30.78 -6.51
CA VAL A 61 24.82 -32.19 -6.29
C VAL A 61 26.21 -32.54 -6.80
N GLU A 62 26.86 -33.46 -6.09
CA GLU A 62 28.13 -34.06 -6.49
C GLU A 62 27.87 -35.50 -6.93
N GLY A 63 28.40 -35.88 -8.09
CA GLY A 63 28.20 -37.22 -8.59
C GLY A 63 29.23 -37.63 -9.62
N LYS A 64 29.23 -38.92 -9.95
CA LYS A 64 30.14 -39.54 -10.92
C LYS A 64 29.45 -39.68 -12.27
N VAL A 65 30.12 -39.23 -13.34
CA VAL A 65 29.56 -39.27 -14.70
C VAL A 65 29.49 -40.72 -15.18
N HIS A 66 28.28 -41.20 -15.44
CA HIS A 66 28.00 -42.58 -15.82
C HIS A 66 27.69 -42.76 -17.32
N SER A 67 27.51 -41.68 -18.08
CA SER A 67 27.34 -41.75 -19.53
C SER A 67 28.25 -40.80 -20.27
N GLU A 68 28.57 -41.13 -21.52
CA GLU A 68 29.20 -40.16 -22.42
C GLU A 68 28.29 -38.94 -22.67
N PRO A 69 28.86 -37.73 -22.82
CA PRO A 69 28.08 -36.54 -23.12
C PRO A 69 27.45 -36.57 -24.52
N SER A 70 26.11 -36.60 -24.55
CA SER A 70 25.34 -36.54 -25.80
C SER A 70 24.99 -35.11 -26.15
N LEU A 71 25.53 -34.60 -27.26
CA LEU A 71 25.29 -33.24 -27.75
C LEU A 71 24.33 -33.27 -28.93
N ALA A 72 23.17 -32.63 -28.79
CA ALA A 72 22.19 -32.44 -29.84
C ALA A 72 22.02 -30.94 -30.16
N TYR A 73 21.87 -30.60 -31.44
CA TYR A 73 21.55 -29.24 -31.88
C TYR A 73 20.09 -29.16 -32.30
N TYR A 74 19.38 -28.12 -31.88
CA TYR A 74 17.98 -27.90 -32.23
C TYR A 74 17.78 -26.45 -32.70
N GLY A 75 17.69 -26.26 -34.01
CA GLY A 75 17.72 -24.94 -34.65
C GLY A 75 19.13 -24.36 -34.83
N ARG A 76 19.24 -23.24 -35.56
CA ARG A 76 20.50 -22.71 -36.11
C ARG A 76 21.58 -22.31 -35.09
N LYS A 77 21.23 -22.13 -33.80
CA LYS A 77 22.17 -21.67 -32.74
C LYS A 77 21.93 -22.27 -31.34
N LYS A 78 21.04 -23.25 -31.17
CA LYS A 78 20.77 -23.82 -29.84
C LYS A 78 21.32 -25.24 -29.73
N SER A 79 21.97 -25.54 -28.62
CA SER A 79 22.53 -26.88 -28.34
C SER A 79 22.06 -27.40 -26.99
N LYS A 80 21.98 -28.72 -26.88
CA LYS A 80 21.59 -29.44 -25.67
C LYS A 80 22.61 -30.53 -25.42
N LEU A 81 23.38 -30.40 -24.35
CA LEU A 81 24.27 -31.45 -23.86
C LEU A 81 23.54 -32.23 -22.76
N THR A 82 23.59 -33.56 -22.82
CA THR A 82 22.95 -34.44 -21.84
C THR A 82 23.95 -35.46 -21.32
N ILE A 83 24.01 -35.63 -20.00
CA ILE A 83 24.78 -36.68 -19.32
C ILE A 83 23.91 -37.38 -18.28
N ARG A 84 24.30 -38.61 -17.89
CA ARG A 84 23.79 -39.28 -16.70
C ARG A 84 24.81 -39.18 -15.58
N LEU A 85 24.37 -38.72 -14.43
CA LEU A 85 25.19 -38.49 -13.25
C LEU A 85 24.70 -39.43 -12.14
N LEU A 86 25.61 -40.21 -11.56
CA LEU A 86 25.34 -41.03 -10.38
C LEU A 86 25.62 -40.19 -9.12
N VAL A 87 24.58 -39.80 -8.40
CA VAL A 87 24.63 -39.01 -7.18
C VAL A 87 24.17 -39.91 -6.02
N GLY A 88 25.10 -40.32 -5.15
CA GLY A 88 24.81 -41.37 -4.17
C GLY A 88 24.36 -42.67 -4.86
N ASN A 89 23.12 -43.08 -4.60
CA ASN A 89 22.49 -44.27 -5.20
C ASN A 89 21.55 -43.94 -6.39
N TYR A 90 21.44 -42.66 -6.77
CA TYR A 90 20.49 -42.21 -7.78
C TYR A 90 21.19 -41.89 -9.11
N LEU A 91 20.68 -42.49 -10.20
CA LEU A 91 21.13 -42.18 -11.55
C LEU A 91 20.21 -41.13 -12.17
N ILE A 92 20.67 -39.87 -12.20
CA ILE A 92 19.88 -38.74 -12.68
C ILE A 92 20.38 -38.24 -14.03
N LYS A 93 19.50 -37.56 -14.76
CA LYS A 93 19.84 -36.91 -16.04
C LYS A 93 20.24 -35.46 -15.79
N VAL A 94 21.35 -35.00 -16.35
CA VAL A 94 21.75 -33.59 -16.32
C VAL A 94 21.74 -33.04 -17.73
N VAL A 95 21.10 -31.89 -17.90
CA VAL A 95 20.93 -31.21 -19.18
C VAL A 95 21.57 -29.82 -19.12
N PHE A 96 22.47 -29.54 -20.06
CA PHE A 96 23.06 -28.20 -20.26
C PHE A 96 22.54 -27.61 -21.58
N PHE A 97 22.00 -26.41 -21.53
CA PHE A 97 21.57 -25.68 -22.72
C PHE A 97 22.66 -24.70 -23.18
N ASN A 98 22.96 -24.69 -24.47
CA ASN A 98 23.90 -23.79 -25.13
C ASN A 98 25.35 -23.84 -24.60
N GLN A 99 25.76 -24.96 -24.01
CA GLN A 99 27.12 -25.16 -23.47
C GLN A 99 27.85 -26.34 -24.15
N PRO A 100 28.12 -26.28 -25.48
CA PRO A 100 28.74 -27.39 -26.21
C PRO A 100 30.21 -27.63 -25.78
N TYR A 101 30.88 -26.61 -25.24
CA TYR A 101 32.27 -26.70 -24.78
C TYR A 101 32.48 -27.73 -23.66
N LEU A 102 31.44 -28.04 -22.88
CA LEU A 102 31.50 -29.03 -21.80
C LEU A 102 31.68 -30.47 -22.33
N LYS A 103 31.31 -30.73 -23.58
CA LYS A 103 31.47 -32.06 -24.21
C LYS A 103 32.93 -32.55 -24.15
N ASN A 104 33.89 -31.64 -24.37
CA ASN A 104 35.31 -31.97 -24.40
C ASN A 104 35.96 -31.95 -23.01
N LYS A 105 35.24 -31.51 -21.98
CA LYS A 105 35.77 -31.39 -20.61
C LYS A 105 35.21 -32.47 -19.66
N ILE A 106 34.05 -33.02 -19.97
CA ILE A 106 33.37 -34.03 -19.16
C ILE A 106 33.66 -35.41 -19.74
N HIS A 107 34.37 -36.24 -18.98
CA HIS A 107 34.64 -37.64 -19.34
C HIS A 107 33.88 -38.60 -18.42
N MET A 108 33.65 -39.82 -18.91
CA MET A 108 33.09 -40.90 -18.08
C MET A 108 33.98 -41.11 -16.85
N ASN A 109 33.36 -41.44 -15.71
CA ASN A 109 34.01 -41.59 -14.41
C ASN A 109 34.56 -40.32 -13.75
N ASN A 110 34.46 -39.15 -14.39
CA ASN A 110 34.78 -37.89 -13.71
C ASN A 110 33.78 -37.64 -12.57
N THR A 111 34.29 -37.14 -11.45
CA THR A 111 33.44 -36.57 -10.40
C THR A 111 33.21 -35.10 -10.75
N ILE A 112 31.94 -34.71 -10.81
CA ILE A 112 31.55 -33.34 -11.14
C ILE A 112 30.53 -32.83 -10.11
N THR A 113 30.59 -31.53 -9.84
CA THR A 113 29.59 -30.82 -9.06
C THR A 113 28.70 -30.03 -10.02
N VAL A 114 27.40 -30.27 -9.96
CA VAL A 114 26.41 -29.65 -10.84
C VAL A 114 25.43 -28.85 -9.99
N THR A 115 25.19 -27.61 -10.41
CA THR A 115 24.16 -26.75 -9.82
C THR A 115 23.10 -26.43 -10.86
N GLY A 116 21.82 -26.63 -10.53
CA GLY A 116 20.72 -26.41 -11.47
C GLY A 116 19.32 -26.62 -10.89
N LYS A 117 18.30 -26.46 -11.72
CA LYS A 117 16.88 -26.65 -11.35
C LYS A 117 16.54 -28.15 -11.36
N TRP A 118 16.01 -28.66 -10.26
CA TRP A 118 15.60 -30.06 -10.11
C TRP A 118 14.18 -30.30 -10.60
N ASP A 119 14.02 -31.18 -11.58
CA ASP A 119 12.73 -31.72 -12.01
C ASP A 119 12.56 -33.13 -11.41
N ALA A 120 11.90 -33.18 -10.24
CA ALA A 120 11.60 -34.43 -9.56
C ALA A 120 10.80 -35.44 -10.41
N HIS A 121 9.87 -34.99 -11.25
CA HIS A 121 9.05 -35.87 -12.09
C HIS A 121 9.85 -36.54 -13.19
N ARG A 122 10.83 -35.82 -13.76
CA ARG A 122 11.69 -36.33 -14.84
C ARG A 122 13.07 -36.78 -14.38
N GLN A 123 13.33 -36.75 -13.07
CA GLN A 123 14.64 -36.99 -12.46
C GLN A 123 15.78 -36.29 -13.21
N THR A 124 15.53 -35.03 -13.58
CA THR A 124 16.41 -34.26 -14.45
C THR A 124 16.85 -32.97 -13.77
N ILE A 125 18.15 -32.71 -13.75
CA ILE A 125 18.70 -31.39 -13.40
C ILE A 125 18.92 -30.61 -14.69
N THR A 126 18.27 -29.45 -14.80
CA THR A 126 18.65 -28.45 -15.80
C THR A 126 19.79 -27.61 -15.22
N ALA A 127 21.01 -27.91 -15.65
CA ALA A 127 22.21 -27.35 -15.07
C ALA A 127 22.44 -25.91 -15.55
N SER A 128 22.66 -25.02 -14.59
CA SER A 128 23.13 -23.66 -14.81
C SER A 128 24.67 -23.61 -14.75
N GLU A 129 25.26 -24.37 -13.84
CA GLU A 129 26.71 -24.39 -13.59
C GLU A 129 27.24 -25.81 -13.44
N CYS A 130 28.49 -26.01 -13.88
CA CYS A 130 29.21 -27.26 -13.79
C CYS A 130 30.64 -26.98 -13.34
N GLN A 131 31.08 -27.62 -12.27
CA GLN A 131 32.46 -27.63 -11.83
C GLN A 131 33.01 -29.06 -11.94
N ILE A 132 34.22 -29.20 -12.47
CA ILE A 132 34.91 -30.49 -12.57
C ILE A 132 35.71 -30.67 -11.28
N GLY A 133 35.55 -31.84 -10.65
CA GLY A 133 36.11 -32.14 -9.33
C GLY A 133 35.06 -32.04 -8.22
N SER A 134 35.47 -32.49 -7.03
CA SER A 134 34.69 -32.38 -5.80
C SER A 134 34.56 -30.91 -5.38
N ASN A 135 33.46 -30.58 -4.69
CA ASN A 135 33.24 -29.22 -4.23
C ASN A 135 34.18 -28.90 -3.04
N THR A 136 35.38 -28.40 -3.33
CA THR A 136 36.38 -27.98 -2.32
C THR A 136 36.17 -26.54 -1.84
N LYS A 137 35.09 -25.86 -2.26
CA LYS A 137 34.79 -24.51 -1.79
C LYS A 137 34.46 -24.55 -0.29
N GLN A 138 35.29 -23.87 0.51
CA GLN A 138 35.04 -23.65 1.94
C GLN A 138 33.79 -22.79 2.19
N ASP A 139 33.46 -21.89 1.26
CA ASP A 139 32.29 -21.02 1.32
C ASP A 139 31.13 -21.63 0.55
N VAL A 140 30.26 -22.32 1.28
CA VAL A 140 29.15 -23.09 0.72
C VAL A 140 27.88 -22.24 0.49
N PHE A 141 27.91 -20.98 0.93
CA PHE A 141 26.81 -20.03 0.82
C PHE A 141 27.38 -18.65 0.45
N GLU A 142 27.22 -18.24 -0.81
CA GLU A 142 27.93 -17.08 -1.36
C GLU A 142 27.00 -15.86 -1.56
N PRO A 143 27.37 -14.66 -1.08
CA PRO A 143 26.63 -13.43 -1.38
C PRO A 143 26.85 -12.96 -2.83
N VAL A 144 25.81 -12.39 -3.42
CA VAL A 144 25.85 -11.80 -4.77
C VAL A 144 25.53 -10.31 -4.71
N TYR A 145 26.40 -9.51 -5.33
CA TYR A 145 26.38 -8.05 -5.28
C TYR A 145 26.01 -7.44 -6.63
N SER A 146 25.46 -6.22 -6.61
CA SER A 146 25.02 -5.49 -7.81
C SER A 146 26.16 -4.73 -8.49
N ILE A 147 27.04 -5.45 -9.19
CA ILE A 147 28.32 -4.91 -9.64
C ILE A 147 28.24 -4.23 -11.02
N ARG A 148 29.06 -3.18 -11.23
CA ARG A 148 29.23 -2.48 -12.52
C ARG A 148 30.65 -2.64 -13.09
N GLY A 149 30.77 -2.45 -14.40
CA GLY A 149 32.05 -2.44 -15.11
C GLY A 149 32.79 -3.78 -15.06
N LYS A 150 34.11 -3.72 -14.85
CA LYS A 150 35.01 -4.89 -14.80
C LYS A 150 35.13 -5.54 -13.42
N LEU A 151 34.45 -5.01 -12.41
CA LEU A 151 34.54 -5.54 -11.05
C LEU A 151 33.83 -6.92 -10.97
N THR A 152 34.43 -7.86 -10.25
CA THR A 152 33.87 -9.21 -10.07
C THR A 152 33.35 -9.40 -8.66
N SER A 153 32.37 -10.28 -8.45
CA SER A 153 31.83 -10.61 -7.11
C SER A 153 32.89 -11.12 -6.16
N ARG A 154 33.93 -11.77 -6.68
CA ARG A 154 35.09 -12.20 -5.91
C ARG A 154 35.96 -11.02 -5.47
N GLY A 155 36.18 -10.05 -6.35
CA GLY A 155 36.88 -8.81 -6.03
C GLY A 155 36.15 -8.01 -4.95
N MET A 156 34.84 -7.82 -5.11
CA MET A 156 34.01 -7.12 -4.12
C MET A 156 34.08 -7.78 -2.73
N ARG A 157 33.91 -9.11 -2.68
CA ARG A 157 34.05 -9.89 -1.42
C ARG A 157 35.41 -9.71 -0.77
N LYS A 158 36.49 -9.70 -1.55
CA LYS A 158 37.85 -9.48 -1.02
C LYS A 158 37.97 -8.11 -0.35
N PHE A 159 37.45 -7.05 -0.97
CA PHE A 159 37.51 -5.71 -0.40
C PHE A 159 36.68 -5.58 0.88
N ILE A 160 35.46 -6.12 0.87
CA ILE A 160 34.60 -6.15 2.07
C ILE A 160 35.26 -6.95 3.19
N HIS A 161 35.90 -8.09 2.89
CA HIS A 161 36.60 -8.88 3.89
C HIS A 161 37.74 -8.09 4.57
N LEU A 162 38.53 -7.37 3.78
CA LEU A 162 39.59 -6.48 4.28
C LEU A 162 39.02 -5.36 5.14
N ALA A 163 37.91 -4.74 4.71
CA ALA A 163 37.22 -3.70 5.45
C ALA A 163 36.72 -4.22 6.82
N ILE A 164 36.08 -5.39 6.87
CA ILE A 164 35.61 -6.00 8.12
C ILE A 164 36.79 -6.31 9.05
N GLN A 165 37.88 -6.89 8.53
CA GLN A 165 39.04 -7.24 9.35
C GLN A 165 39.70 -6.01 9.99
N GLN A 166 39.78 -4.90 9.26
CA GLN A 166 40.49 -3.70 9.70
C GLN A 166 39.61 -2.73 10.48
N TYR A 167 38.32 -2.64 10.16
CA TYR A 167 37.43 -1.57 10.65
C TYR A 167 36.20 -2.03 11.44
N SER A 168 35.97 -3.34 11.62
CA SER A 168 34.79 -3.83 12.35
C SER A 168 34.67 -3.30 13.78
N HIS A 169 35.79 -3.06 14.48
CA HIS A 169 35.80 -2.52 15.83
C HIS A 169 35.35 -1.06 15.93
N PHE A 170 35.36 -0.32 14.82
CA PHE A 170 34.88 1.07 14.75
C PHE A 170 33.37 1.17 14.47
N ILE A 171 32.69 0.04 14.28
CA ILE A 171 31.25 -0.03 14.12
C ILE A 171 30.60 0.10 15.49
N GLU A 172 30.18 1.31 15.82
CA GLU A 172 29.41 1.60 17.03
C GLU A 172 28.01 0.98 16.96
N GLU A 173 27.52 0.48 18.11
CA GLU A 173 26.14 0.04 18.24
C GLU A 173 25.20 1.24 18.18
N SER A 174 24.16 1.12 17.36
CA SER A 174 23.18 2.17 17.16
C SER A 174 21.94 2.00 18.02
N LEU A 175 21.59 0.75 18.37
CA LEU A 175 20.37 0.46 19.12
C LEU A 175 20.66 0.38 20.63
N PRO A 176 19.77 0.93 21.47
CA PRO A 176 19.85 0.79 22.92
C PRO A 176 19.79 -0.69 23.34
N ALA A 177 20.47 -1.04 24.44
CA ALA A 177 20.55 -2.42 24.93
C ALA A 177 19.15 -3.00 25.26
N SER A 178 18.24 -2.13 25.71
CA SER A 178 16.83 -2.47 25.96
C SER A 178 16.12 -3.02 24.71
N LEU A 179 16.29 -2.40 23.54
CA LEU A 179 15.68 -2.87 22.29
C LEU A 179 16.34 -4.14 21.75
N LEU A 180 17.67 -4.27 21.89
CA LEU A 180 18.41 -5.47 21.53
C LEU A 180 17.91 -6.70 22.31
N GLN A 181 17.74 -6.57 23.62
CA GLN A 181 17.25 -7.65 24.48
C GLN A 181 15.78 -7.97 24.21
N LYS A 182 14.93 -6.94 24.11
CA LYS A 182 13.47 -7.09 23.86
C LYS A 182 13.19 -7.91 22.61
N TYR A 183 13.93 -7.65 21.53
CA TYR A 183 13.69 -8.29 20.23
C TYR A 183 14.68 -9.41 19.88
N ARG A 184 15.65 -9.68 20.76
CA ARG A 184 16.74 -10.65 20.57
C ARG A 184 17.53 -10.38 19.29
N LEU A 185 17.86 -9.10 19.07
CA LEU A 185 18.62 -8.65 17.90
C LEU A 185 20.12 -8.85 18.12
N LEU A 186 20.82 -9.07 17.01
CA LEU A 186 22.29 -9.10 17.01
C LEU A 186 22.85 -7.70 17.23
N ASN A 187 24.11 -7.62 17.66
CA ASN A 187 24.82 -6.35 17.61
C ASN A 187 25.02 -5.92 16.13
N ARG A 188 25.30 -4.63 15.91
CA ARG A 188 25.45 -4.06 14.57
C ARG A 188 26.61 -4.68 13.79
N ALA A 189 27.77 -4.85 14.44
CA ALA A 189 28.98 -5.39 13.81
C ALA A 189 28.80 -6.83 13.32
N ASP A 190 28.18 -7.70 14.13
CA ASP A 190 27.92 -9.09 13.75
C ASP A 190 26.84 -9.16 12.68
N ALA A 191 25.81 -8.30 12.72
CA ALA A 191 24.80 -8.27 11.68
C ALA A 191 25.40 -7.90 10.31
N ILE A 192 26.25 -6.86 10.24
CA ILE A 192 26.94 -6.50 8.99
C ILE A 192 27.82 -7.67 8.52
N LYS A 193 28.58 -8.28 9.43
CA LYS A 193 29.44 -9.42 9.11
C LYS A 193 28.65 -10.61 8.55
N LEU A 194 27.53 -10.97 9.18
CA LEU A 194 26.68 -12.09 8.77
C LEU A 194 25.90 -11.81 7.48
N MET A 195 25.62 -10.56 7.13
CA MET A 195 25.09 -10.23 5.81
C MET A 195 26.12 -10.48 4.69
N HIS A 196 27.41 -10.25 4.96
CA HIS A 196 28.45 -10.45 3.95
C HIS A 196 29.03 -11.86 3.92
N PHE A 197 29.17 -12.49 5.08
CA PHE A 197 29.78 -13.82 5.22
C PHE A 197 28.90 -14.77 6.05
N PRO A 198 27.66 -15.05 5.62
CA PRO A 198 26.78 -16.01 6.29
C PRO A 198 27.21 -17.46 6.05
N LYS A 199 27.06 -18.28 7.08
CA LYS A 199 27.21 -19.75 7.00
C LYS A 199 25.88 -20.44 6.68
N SER A 200 24.75 -19.78 6.95
CA SER A 200 23.41 -20.34 6.75
C SER A 200 22.37 -19.28 6.41
N GLN A 201 21.25 -19.74 5.84
CA GLN A 201 20.08 -18.89 5.61
C GLN A 201 19.50 -18.31 6.91
N GLU A 202 19.65 -19.00 8.04
CA GLU A 202 19.15 -18.54 9.34
C GLU A 202 19.96 -17.35 9.86
N GLU A 203 21.28 -17.38 9.69
CA GLU A 203 22.15 -16.24 10.02
C GLU A 203 21.79 -15.01 9.18
N VAL A 204 21.54 -15.18 7.88
CA VAL A 204 21.05 -14.09 7.01
C VAL A 204 19.73 -13.54 7.53
N LYS A 205 18.78 -14.41 7.89
CA LYS A 205 17.47 -13.97 8.40
C LYS A 205 17.63 -13.15 9.68
N GLN A 206 18.48 -13.59 10.61
CA GLN A 206 18.71 -12.92 11.89
C GLN A 206 19.40 -11.55 11.69
N ALA A 207 20.43 -11.50 10.84
CA ALA A 207 21.17 -10.29 10.51
C ALA A 207 20.30 -9.27 9.77
N ARG A 208 19.58 -9.74 8.74
CA ARG A 208 18.61 -8.94 7.98
C ARG A 208 17.55 -8.35 8.91
N ARG A 209 16.93 -9.17 9.78
CA ARG A 209 15.89 -8.71 10.72
C ARG A 209 16.36 -7.53 11.57
N ARG A 210 17.61 -7.56 12.02
CA ARG A 210 18.20 -6.47 12.81
C ARG A 210 18.39 -5.20 11.98
N LEU A 211 18.96 -5.30 10.78
CA LEU A 211 19.20 -4.13 9.91
C LEU A 211 17.89 -3.51 9.42
N VAL A 212 16.91 -4.34 9.06
CA VAL A 212 15.56 -3.89 8.69
C VAL A 212 14.92 -3.09 9.82
N TYR A 213 15.00 -3.60 11.06
CA TYR A 213 14.46 -2.89 12.21
C TYR A 213 15.19 -1.57 12.50
N GLU A 214 16.53 -1.55 12.41
CA GLU A 214 17.31 -0.32 12.56
C GLU A 214 16.91 0.73 11.52
N GLU A 215 16.89 0.39 10.24
CA GLU A 215 16.55 1.31 9.15
C GLU A 215 15.15 1.90 9.35
N PHE A 216 14.17 1.04 9.68
CA PHE A 216 12.81 1.51 9.96
C PHE A 216 12.72 2.35 11.22
N LEU A 217 13.45 2.03 12.29
CA LEU A 217 13.42 2.81 13.53
C LEU A 217 13.98 4.22 13.28
N LEU A 218 15.13 4.32 12.62
CA LEU A 218 15.73 5.61 12.27
C LEU A 218 14.81 6.44 11.38
N PHE A 219 14.21 5.81 10.36
CA PHE A 219 13.25 6.47 9.49
C PHE A 219 12.00 6.94 10.26
N GLN A 220 11.41 6.10 11.10
CA GLN A 220 10.21 6.44 11.86
C GLN A 220 10.48 7.53 12.91
N LEU A 221 11.65 7.54 13.54
CA LEU A 221 12.08 8.62 14.41
C LEU A 221 12.22 9.94 13.65
N LYS A 222 12.84 9.90 12.47
CA LYS A 222 12.94 11.06 11.57
C LYS A 222 11.56 11.65 11.27
N MET A 223 10.63 10.80 10.79
CA MET A 223 9.27 11.24 10.44
C MET A 223 8.50 11.80 11.64
N GLN A 224 8.59 11.15 12.79
CA GLN A 224 7.83 11.57 13.97
C GLN A 224 8.41 12.83 14.62
N ALA A 225 9.72 13.02 14.57
CA ALA A 225 10.34 14.26 15.02
C ALA A 225 9.96 15.43 14.11
N LEU A 226 9.97 15.22 12.78
CA LEU A 226 9.52 16.20 11.80
C LEU A 226 8.08 16.61 12.07
N ARG A 227 7.18 15.62 12.22
CA ARG A 227 5.77 15.87 12.56
C ARG A 227 5.60 16.68 13.84
N LYS A 228 6.34 16.34 14.89
CA LYS A 228 6.29 17.06 16.16
C LYS A 228 6.72 18.51 15.96
N PHE A 229 7.83 18.74 15.26
CA PHE A 229 8.37 20.07 15.01
C PHE A 229 7.44 20.90 14.12
N GLU A 230 6.94 20.35 13.01
CA GLU A 230 5.98 21.02 12.13
C GLU A 230 4.68 21.36 12.86
N ARG A 231 4.18 20.43 13.69
CA ARG A 231 2.98 20.67 14.51
C ARG A 231 3.23 21.84 15.46
N GLU A 232 4.34 21.82 16.20
CA GLU A 232 4.71 22.88 17.15
C GLU A 232 4.91 24.25 16.48
N HIS A 233 5.31 24.29 15.20
CA HIS A 233 5.49 25.52 14.41
C HIS A 233 4.28 25.90 13.56
N SER A 234 3.16 25.16 13.65
CA SER A 234 1.92 25.45 12.93
C SER A 234 0.86 26.02 13.89
N PRO A 235 0.78 27.35 14.04
CA PRO A 235 -0.25 27.96 14.88
C PRO A 235 -1.63 27.56 14.36
N GLY A 236 -2.46 27.03 15.26
CA GLY A 236 -3.84 26.63 14.99
C GLY A 236 -4.85 27.48 15.75
N ILE A 237 -6.11 27.12 15.60
CA ILE A 237 -7.22 27.74 16.33
C ILE A 237 -7.56 26.85 17.52
N VAL A 238 -7.47 27.38 18.74
CA VAL A 238 -7.97 26.67 19.94
C VAL A 238 -9.50 26.75 19.97
N GLN A 239 -10.17 25.65 19.64
CA GLN A 239 -11.64 25.58 19.63
C GLN A 239 -12.18 25.12 20.99
N ASN A 240 -12.64 26.09 21.79
CA ASN A 240 -13.29 25.83 23.08
C ASN A 240 -14.77 25.44 22.88
N TYR A 241 -15.02 24.23 22.38
CA TYR A 241 -16.36 23.70 22.15
C TYR A 241 -17.12 23.34 23.44
N ASP A 242 -18.46 23.36 23.37
CA ASP A 242 -19.34 23.06 24.50
C ASP A 242 -19.52 21.54 24.67
N LEU A 243 -18.83 20.98 25.67
CA LEU A 243 -18.89 19.55 25.99
C LEU A 243 -20.28 19.04 26.33
N LYS A 244 -21.17 19.86 26.93
CA LYS A 244 -22.51 19.42 27.32
C LYS A 244 -23.39 19.27 26.09
N LYS A 245 -23.35 20.27 25.19
CA LYS A 245 -24.07 20.21 23.91
C LYS A 245 -23.57 19.06 23.06
N LEU A 246 -22.25 18.86 22.98
CA LEU A 246 -21.64 17.79 22.21
C LEU A 246 -22.04 16.40 22.71
N LYS A 247 -22.04 16.17 24.03
CA LYS A 247 -22.51 14.91 24.61
C LYS A 247 -23.99 14.66 24.30
N ASN A 248 -24.84 15.66 24.49
CA ASN A 248 -26.26 15.54 24.16
C ASN A 248 -26.49 15.21 22.67
N PHE A 249 -25.68 15.78 21.76
CA PHE A 249 -25.72 15.43 20.34
C PHE A 249 -25.36 13.95 20.10
N ILE A 250 -24.27 13.48 20.70
CA ILE A 250 -23.81 12.08 20.57
C ILE A 250 -24.85 11.11 21.15
N ASP A 251 -25.44 11.43 22.30
CA ASP A 251 -26.44 10.59 22.97
C ASP A 251 -27.76 10.48 22.19
N GLN A 252 -28.07 11.46 21.35
CA GLN A 252 -29.28 11.47 20.49
C GLN A 252 -29.06 10.88 19.11
N LEU A 253 -27.85 10.38 18.80
CA LEU A 253 -27.61 9.68 17.54
C LEU A 253 -28.52 8.43 17.47
N PRO A 254 -29.03 8.08 16.27
CA PRO A 254 -29.94 6.95 16.11
C PRO A 254 -29.26 5.58 16.30
N PHE A 255 -27.95 5.56 16.58
CA PHE A 255 -27.14 4.38 16.82
C PHE A 255 -25.99 4.73 17.79
N PRO A 256 -25.51 3.76 18.58
CA PRO A 256 -24.32 3.95 19.40
C PRO A 256 -23.07 3.98 18.53
N LEU A 257 -22.07 4.76 18.95
CA LEU A 257 -20.76 4.76 18.33
C LEU A 257 -20.00 3.47 18.66
N THR A 258 -19.23 2.96 17.70
CA THR A 258 -18.29 1.85 17.93
C THR A 258 -17.10 2.30 18.79
N ASN A 259 -16.29 1.37 19.32
CA ASN A 259 -15.10 1.74 20.08
C ASN A 259 -14.09 2.46 19.19
N ALA A 260 -13.95 2.01 17.94
CA ALA A 260 -13.11 2.68 16.94
C ALA A 260 -13.59 4.11 16.66
N GLN A 261 -14.89 4.32 16.47
CA GLN A 261 -15.47 5.66 16.28
C GLN A 261 -15.26 6.55 17.50
N ASN A 262 -15.49 6.05 18.72
CA ASN A 262 -15.24 6.80 19.96
C ASN A 262 -13.78 7.22 20.11
N ARG A 263 -12.83 6.30 19.83
CA ARG A 263 -11.40 6.61 19.85
C ARG A 263 -11.06 7.71 18.85
N VAL A 264 -11.51 7.58 17.60
CA VAL A 264 -11.26 8.57 16.54
C VAL A 264 -11.90 9.93 16.85
N VAL A 265 -13.12 9.95 17.38
CA VAL A 265 -13.78 11.19 17.81
C VAL A 265 -12.94 11.87 18.88
N ASN A 266 -12.44 11.14 19.88
CA ASN A 266 -11.57 11.71 20.91
C ASN A 266 -10.25 12.24 20.34
N GLU A 267 -9.63 11.55 19.38
CA GLU A 267 -8.43 12.02 18.67
C GLU A 267 -8.71 13.37 17.98
N VAL A 268 -9.79 13.48 17.21
CA VAL A 268 -10.20 14.71 16.51
C VAL A 268 -10.52 15.83 17.50
N LEU A 269 -11.31 15.55 18.53
CA LEU A 269 -11.71 16.53 19.55
C LEU A 269 -10.55 17.03 20.42
N THR A 270 -9.50 16.22 20.57
CA THR A 270 -8.25 16.63 21.25
C THR A 270 -7.47 17.59 20.36
N ASP A 271 -7.38 17.31 19.07
CA ASP A 271 -6.71 18.20 18.12
C ASP A 271 -7.45 19.52 17.94
N LEU A 272 -8.80 19.54 17.92
CA LEU A 272 -9.56 20.80 17.87
C LEU A 272 -9.30 21.73 19.08
N LYS A 273 -8.86 21.19 20.23
CA LYS A 273 -8.49 21.96 21.42
C LYS A 273 -7.00 22.29 21.49
N SER A 274 -6.19 21.72 20.62
CA SER A 274 -4.76 21.93 20.57
C SER A 274 -4.45 23.37 20.11
N PRO A 275 -3.37 24.00 20.61
CA PRO A 275 -2.90 25.29 20.08
C PRO A 275 -2.31 25.16 18.67
N TYR A 276 -2.05 23.92 18.24
CA TYR A 276 -1.52 23.58 16.92
C TYR A 276 -2.62 23.12 15.99
N ARG A 277 -2.49 23.46 14.70
CA ARG A 277 -3.45 23.10 13.65
C ARG A 277 -3.55 21.59 13.47
N MET A 278 -4.77 21.07 13.43
CA MET A 278 -5.04 19.68 13.06
C MET A 278 -4.76 19.46 11.56
N ASN A 279 -4.00 18.41 11.25
CA ASN A 279 -3.79 17.92 9.88
C ASN A 279 -3.94 16.39 9.87
N ARG A 280 -5.19 15.92 9.73
CA ARG A 280 -5.53 14.52 10.01
C ARG A 280 -6.19 13.83 8.83
N LEU A 281 -5.77 12.60 8.55
CA LEU A 281 -6.42 11.66 7.64
C LEU A 281 -7.28 10.68 8.44
N LEU A 282 -8.60 10.81 8.31
CA LEU A 282 -9.58 9.84 8.74
C LEU A 282 -9.77 8.76 7.68
N GLN A 283 -9.37 7.56 8.04
CA GLN A 283 -9.50 6.38 7.20
C GLN A 283 -10.48 5.40 7.84
N GLY A 284 -11.29 4.78 7.02
CA GLY A 284 -12.18 3.71 7.44
C GLY A 284 -12.81 3.06 6.24
N ASP A 285 -13.25 1.82 6.40
CA ASP A 285 -13.90 1.09 5.32
C ASP A 285 -15.19 1.81 4.84
N VAL A 286 -15.70 1.47 3.65
CA VAL A 286 -16.95 1.98 3.12
C VAL A 286 -18.08 1.63 4.10
N GLY A 287 -18.75 2.66 4.63
CA GLY A 287 -19.83 2.49 5.61
C GLY A 287 -19.37 2.23 7.05
N SER A 288 -18.09 2.43 7.38
CA SER A 288 -17.57 2.44 8.76
C SER A 288 -18.06 3.62 9.62
N GLY A 289 -18.84 4.55 9.05
CA GLY A 289 -19.39 5.70 9.77
C GLY A 289 -18.52 6.96 9.79
N LYS A 290 -17.60 7.14 8.82
CA LYS A 290 -16.78 8.35 8.66
C LYS A 290 -17.60 9.66 8.71
N THR A 291 -18.77 9.67 8.06
CA THR A 291 -19.67 10.84 8.05
C THR A 291 -20.14 11.25 9.46
N VAL A 292 -20.29 10.29 10.38
CA VAL A 292 -20.72 10.58 11.77
C VAL A 292 -19.60 11.26 12.54
N VAL A 293 -18.37 10.79 12.38
CA VAL A 293 -17.18 11.45 12.96
C VAL A 293 -17.06 12.87 12.42
N ALA A 294 -17.24 13.07 11.11
CA ALA A 294 -17.26 14.40 10.51
C ALA A 294 -18.38 15.29 11.05
N ALA A 295 -19.59 14.75 11.24
CA ALA A 295 -20.71 15.49 11.82
C ALA A 295 -20.43 15.94 13.26
N ILE A 296 -19.84 15.07 14.09
CA ILE A 296 -19.45 15.39 15.47
C ILE A 296 -18.37 16.47 15.48
N ALA A 297 -17.37 16.37 14.62
CA ALA A 297 -16.31 17.38 14.51
C ALA A 297 -16.86 18.74 14.08
N LEU A 298 -17.71 18.78 13.04
CA LEU A 298 -18.38 20.00 12.61
C LEU A 298 -19.25 20.60 13.72
N TYR A 299 -20.02 19.78 14.44
CA TYR A 299 -20.84 20.25 15.55
C TYR A 299 -19.99 20.85 16.67
N ALA A 300 -18.87 20.22 17.02
CA ALA A 300 -17.93 20.77 18.00
C ALA A 300 -17.43 22.16 17.56
N THR A 301 -16.97 22.30 16.31
CA THR A 301 -16.54 23.58 15.73
C THR A 301 -17.63 24.65 15.78
N VAL A 302 -18.88 24.29 15.47
CA VAL A 302 -20.01 25.22 15.56
C VAL A 302 -20.28 25.67 16.99
N THR A 303 -20.22 24.76 17.97
CA THR A 303 -20.39 25.13 19.37
C THR A 303 -19.25 25.99 19.92
N ALA A 304 -18.08 25.97 19.29
CA ALA A 304 -16.96 26.87 19.59
C ALA A 304 -17.09 28.25 18.93
N GLY A 305 -18.15 28.49 18.12
CA GLY A 305 -18.40 29.77 17.46
C GLY A 305 -17.76 29.94 16.09
N TYR A 306 -17.35 28.84 15.46
CA TYR A 306 -16.73 28.81 14.12
C TYR A 306 -17.65 28.14 13.10
N GLN A 307 -17.35 28.37 11.82
CA GLN A 307 -17.99 27.73 10.67
C GLN A 307 -17.17 26.52 10.22
N GLY A 308 -17.85 25.55 9.61
CA GLY A 308 -17.23 24.37 9.01
C GLY A 308 -17.52 24.26 7.51
N ALA A 309 -16.58 23.71 6.76
CA ALA A 309 -16.73 23.42 5.33
C ALA A 309 -16.52 21.92 5.06
N LEU A 310 -17.38 21.31 4.24
CA LEU A 310 -17.21 19.94 3.75
C LEU A 310 -17.14 19.94 2.21
N MET A 311 -15.95 19.68 1.68
CA MET A 311 -15.69 19.59 0.24
C MET A 311 -15.72 18.13 -0.25
N VAL A 312 -16.42 17.91 -1.36
CA VAL A 312 -16.79 16.58 -1.86
C VAL A 312 -16.68 16.53 -3.39
N PRO A 313 -16.24 15.44 -4.04
CA PRO A 313 -15.83 15.51 -5.46
C PRO A 313 -16.98 15.66 -6.46
N THR A 314 -18.19 15.23 -6.12
CA THR A 314 -19.35 15.24 -7.03
C THR A 314 -20.57 15.90 -6.39
N GLU A 315 -21.44 16.48 -7.22
CA GLU A 315 -22.66 17.14 -6.74
C GLU A 315 -23.59 16.15 -6.02
N ILE A 316 -23.73 14.93 -6.53
CA ILE A 316 -24.58 13.89 -5.93
C ILE A 316 -24.09 13.53 -4.51
N LEU A 317 -22.79 13.41 -4.31
CA LEU A 317 -22.24 13.17 -2.98
C LEU A 317 -22.43 14.38 -2.07
N ALA A 318 -22.28 15.61 -2.60
CA ALA A 318 -22.53 16.83 -1.84
C ALA A 318 -24.00 16.92 -1.39
N GLU A 319 -24.96 16.59 -2.25
CA GLU A 319 -26.38 16.50 -1.90
C GLU A 319 -26.66 15.45 -0.83
N GLN A 320 -26.05 14.26 -0.93
CA GLN A 320 -26.19 13.20 0.07
C GLN A 320 -25.66 13.64 1.43
N HIS A 321 -24.47 14.20 1.48
CA HIS A 321 -23.88 14.74 2.71
C HIS A 321 -24.72 15.89 3.26
N ALA A 322 -25.20 16.82 2.42
CA ALA A 322 -26.05 17.91 2.86
C ALA A 322 -27.38 17.40 3.45
N LYS A 323 -28.01 16.38 2.85
CA LYS A 323 -29.24 15.76 3.37
C LYS A 323 -28.99 15.08 4.71
N SER A 324 -27.91 14.28 4.81
CA SER A 324 -27.54 13.56 6.03
C SER A 324 -27.14 14.49 7.18
N LEU A 325 -26.35 15.53 6.90
CA LEU A 325 -25.93 16.50 7.91
C LEU A 325 -27.11 17.37 8.35
N ASN A 326 -27.97 17.79 7.43
CA ASN A 326 -29.19 18.51 7.81
C ASN A 326 -30.11 17.67 8.69
N SER A 327 -30.29 16.38 8.42
CA SER A 327 -31.12 15.51 9.27
C SER A 327 -30.56 15.35 10.68
N LEU A 328 -29.23 15.34 10.83
CA LEU A 328 -28.55 15.16 12.12
C LEU A 328 -28.44 16.48 12.90
N LEU A 329 -28.12 17.59 12.26
CA LEU A 329 -27.69 18.83 12.92
C LEU A 329 -28.78 19.90 13.03
N LYS A 330 -29.79 19.88 12.14
CA LYS A 330 -30.92 20.83 12.20
C LYS A 330 -31.69 20.79 13.53
N PRO A 331 -31.93 19.63 14.17
CA PRO A 331 -32.56 19.58 15.50
C PRO A 331 -31.78 20.31 16.59
N PHE A 332 -30.48 20.52 16.39
CA PHE A 332 -29.58 21.21 17.33
C PHE A 332 -29.37 22.69 16.97
N GLY A 333 -30.18 23.24 16.06
CA GLY A 333 -30.14 24.65 15.67
C GLY A 333 -28.98 25.02 14.74
N VAL A 334 -28.35 24.04 14.09
CA VAL A 334 -27.25 24.28 13.14
C VAL A 334 -27.81 24.34 11.72
N ARG A 335 -27.50 25.43 11.01
CA ARG A 335 -27.87 25.63 9.61
C ARG A 335 -26.78 25.08 8.69
N CYS A 336 -27.16 24.12 7.84
CA CYS A 336 -26.31 23.56 6.80
C CYS A 336 -26.86 23.93 5.40
N GLU A 337 -26.02 24.47 4.53
CA GLU A 337 -26.39 24.82 3.15
C GLU A 337 -25.51 24.09 2.12
N LEU A 338 -26.04 23.89 0.93
CA LEU A 338 -25.37 23.23 -0.20
C LEU A 338 -24.92 24.28 -1.23
N LEU A 339 -23.65 24.22 -1.64
CA LEU A 339 -23.08 25.03 -2.70
C LEU A 339 -22.43 24.16 -3.79
N THR A 340 -23.13 24.03 -4.91
CA THR A 340 -22.67 23.31 -6.12
C THR A 340 -22.68 24.24 -7.34
N SER A 341 -22.22 23.75 -8.49
CA SER A 341 -22.32 24.48 -9.76
C SER A 341 -23.76 24.60 -10.26
N SER A 342 -24.62 23.64 -9.89
CA SER A 342 -26.05 23.62 -10.25
C SER A 342 -26.93 24.62 -9.47
N VAL A 343 -26.43 25.22 -8.39
CA VAL A 343 -27.22 26.21 -7.61
C VAL A 343 -27.50 27.45 -8.44
N LYS A 344 -28.78 27.81 -8.58
CA LYS A 344 -29.23 29.01 -9.32
C LYS A 344 -28.54 30.28 -8.82
N VAL A 345 -28.15 31.16 -9.75
CA VAL A 345 -27.40 32.39 -9.49
C VAL A 345 -27.99 33.25 -8.36
N LYS A 346 -29.32 33.44 -8.32
CA LYS A 346 -29.98 34.21 -7.27
C LYS A 346 -29.75 33.58 -5.88
N ARG A 347 -29.99 32.28 -5.76
CA ARG A 347 -29.81 31.53 -4.51
C ARG A 347 -28.33 31.46 -4.10
N ARG A 348 -27.42 31.34 -5.07
CA ARG A 348 -25.98 31.37 -4.85
C ARG A 348 -25.56 32.67 -4.17
N LYS A 349 -26.02 33.83 -4.67
CA LYS A 349 -25.72 35.15 -4.06
C LYS A 349 -26.24 35.25 -2.62
N GLU A 350 -27.44 34.75 -2.35
CA GLU A 350 -28.00 34.68 -0.98
C GLU A 350 -27.11 33.84 -0.06
N ILE A 351 -26.73 32.64 -0.49
CA ILE A 351 -25.86 31.73 0.28
C ILE A 351 -24.51 32.38 0.59
N LEU A 352 -23.87 33.01 -0.41
CA LEU A 352 -22.56 33.65 -0.23
C LEU A 352 -22.63 34.79 0.80
N HIS A 353 -23.65 35.65 0.70
CA HIS A 353 -23.87 36.74 1.65
C HIS A 353 -24.16 36.19 3.06
N GLU A 354 -25.02 35.18 3.20
CA GLU A 354 -25.32 34.58 4.50
C GLU A 354 -24.12 33.85 5.12
N LEU A 355 -23.20 33.32 4.29
CA LEU A 355 -21.97 32.68 4.73
C LEU A 355 -20.97 33.71 5.28
N GLU A 356 -20.82 34.83 4.58
CA GLU A 356 -19.95 35.95 4.98
C GLU A 356 -20.46 36.61 6.27
N GLU A 357 -21.78 36.72 6.44
CA GLU A 357 -22.40 37.23 7.68
C GLU A 357 -22.39 36.24 8.85
N GLY A 358 -22.10 34.96 8.57
CA GLY A 358 -22.04 33.89 9.59
C GLY A 358 -23.39 33.27 9.97
N PHE A 359 -24.45 33.53 9.20
CA PHE A 359 -25.76 32.89 9.40
C PHE A 359 -25.76 31.41 9.02
N ILE A 360 -24.86 31.00 8.12
CA ILE A 360 -24.63 29.60 7.75
C ILE A 360 -23.46 29.07 8.57
N GLN A 361 -23.71 28.06 9.41
CA GLN A 361 -22.65 27.46 10.24
C GLN A 361 -21.87 26.39 9.50
N ILE A 362 -22.50 25.64 8.60
CA ILE A 362 -21.85 24.57 7.84
C ILE A 362 -22.21 24.72 6.36
N ILE A 363 -21.19 24.69 5.50
CA ILE A 363 -21.39 24.64 4.04
C ILE A 363 -20.84 23.33 3.47
N ILE A 364 -21.65 22.68 2.64
CA ILE A 364 -21.28 21.47 1.91
C ILE A 364 -21.20 21.83 0.43
N GLY A 365 -20.16 21.40 -0.27
CA GLY A 365 -20.05 21.72 -1.68
C GLY A 365 -18.98 20.97 -2.43
N THR A 366 -18.92 21.23 -3.73
CA THR A 366 -17.88 20.68 -4.62
C THR A 366 -16.72 21.66 -4.74
N HIS A 367 -15.99 21.62 -5.86
CA HIS A 367 -15.03 22.65 -6.25
C HIS A 367 -15.63 24.08 -6.27
N ALA A 368 -16.96 24.23 -6.16
CA ALA A 368 -17.60 25.52 -5.96
C ALA A 368 -17.14 26.23 -4.67
N LEU A 369 -16.71 25.50 -3.62
CA LEU A 369 -16.24 26.08 -2.36
C LEU A 369 -14.89 26.81 -2.46
N ILE A 370 -14.07 26.47 -3.46
CA ILE A 370 -12.73 27.03 -3.65
C ILE A 370 -12.70 28.21 -4.62
N GLN A 371 -13.86 28.68 -5.07
CA GLN A 371 -13.95 29.88 -5.91
C GLN A 371 -13.64 31.14 -5.11
N GLU A 372 -13.10 32.17 -5.76
CA GLU A 372 -12.67 33.41 -5.11
C GLU A 372 -13.79 34.09 -4.31
N GLU A 373 -15.02 34.10 -4.85
CA GLU A 373 -16.22 34.72 -4.26
C GLU A 373 -16.67 34.11 -2.91
N VAL A 374 -16.21 32.90 -2.56
CA VAL A 374 -16.60 32.25 -1.30
C VAL A 374 -15.80 32.83 -0.14
N SER A 375 -16.47 33.57 0.74
CA SER A 375 -15.87 34.16 1.95
C SER A 375 -16.59 33.64 3.20
N PHE A 376 -15.82 33.36 4.24
CA PHE A 376 -16.32 32.90 5.54
C PHE A 376 -16.09 33.98 6.57
N LYS A 377 -17.03 34.12 7.53
CA LYS A 377 -16.83 34.98 8.70
C LYS A 377 -15.73 34.46 9.62
N LYS A 378 -15.79 33.16 9.95
CA LYS A 378 -14.88 32.47 10.88
C LYS A 378 -14.78 30.98 10.55
N LEU A 379 -14.06 30.62 9.50
CA LEU A 379 -13.83 29.20 9.15
C LEU A 379 -12.87 28.55 10.16
N GLY A 380 -13.32 27.51 10.86
CA GLY A 380 -12.53 26.79 11.86
C GLY A 380 -12.15 25.36 11.47
N LEU A 381 -12.94 24.70 10.62
CA LEU A 381 -12.69 23.31 10.21
C LEU A 381 -13.01 23.10 8.73
N CYS A 382 -12.04 22.56 8.00
CA CYS A 382 -12.17 22.13 6.61
C CYS A 382 -12.10 20.61 6.51
N ILE A 383 -13.17 20.00 6.01
CA ILE A 383 -13.23 18.56 5.75
C ILE A 383 -13.20 18.32 4.24
N THR A 384 -12.34 17.41 3.77
CA THR A 384 -12.34 16.96 2.36
C THR A 384 -12.59 15.46 2.29
N ASP A 385 -13.68 15.06 1.67
CA ASP A 385 -14.01 13.64 1.45
C ASP A 385 -13.46 13.13 0.12
N GLU A 386 -13.10 11.85 0.05
CA GLU A 386 -12.42 11.22 -1.09
C GLU A 386 -11.22 12.04 -1.60
N GLN A 387 -10.33 12.42 -0.68
CA GLN A 387 -9.28 13.41 -0.94
C GLN A 387 -8.38 13.13 -2.16
N HIS A 388 -8.24 11.87 -2.56
CA HIS A 388 -7.43 11.44 -3.70
C HIS A 388 -7.95 11.97 -5.05
N ARG A 389 -9.20 12.47 -5.10
CA ARG A 389 -9.79 13.11 -6.29
C ARG A 389 -9.46 14.60 -6.40
N PHE A 390 -8.87 15.20 -5.38
CA PHE A 390 -8.54 16.63 -5.34
C PHE A 390 -7.04 16.87 -5.46
N GLY A 391 -6.67 17.87 -6.26
CA GLY A 391 -5.29 18.32 -6.37
C GLY A 391 -4.76 18.91 -5.07
N VAL A 392 -3.43 18.97 -4.92
CA VAL A 392 -2.76 19.65 -3.78
C VAL A 392 -3.21 21.11 -3.69
N GLU A 393 -3.25 21.83 -4.82
CA GLU A 393 -3.68 23.24 -4.88
C GLU A 393 -5.13 23.44 -4.46
N GLN A 394 -6.05 22.56 -4.85
CA GLN A 394 -7.47 22.69 -4.48
C GLN A 394 -7.65 22.61 -2.96
N ARG A 395 -6.93 21.70 -2.30
CA ARG A 395 -6.94 21.56 -0.83
C ARG A 395 -6.32 22.77 -0.14
N ARG A 396 -5.27 23.33 -0.74
CA ARG A 396 -4.60 24.56 -0.26
C ARG A 396 -5.54 25.77 -0.32
N ILE A 397 -6.24 25.97 -1.43
CA ILE A 397 -7.16 27.11 -1.60
C ILE A 397 -8.27 27.08 -0.56
N LEU A 398 -8.90 25.91 -0.32
CA LEU A 398 -9.94 25.80 0.73
C LEU A 398 -9.41 26.14 2.11
N ARG A 399 -8.17 25.73 2.42
CA ARG A 399 -7.51 26.04 3.70
C ARG A 399 -7.22 27.54 3.84
N GLU A 400 -6.81 28.20 2.76
CA GLU A 400 -6.49 29.63 2.74
C GLU A 400 -7.74 30.53 2.84
N LYS A 401 -8.96 29.96 2.76
CA LYS A 401 -10.22 30.68 3.05
C LYS A 401 -10.44 31.00 4.53
N GLY A 402 -9.64 30.44 5.44
CA GLY A 402 -9.68 30.73 6.87
C GLY A 402 -8.30 31.05 7.43
N GLU A 403 -8.27 31.67 8.60
CA GLU A 403 -7.02 31.92 9.34
C GLU A 403 -6.58 30.67 10.10
N ASN A 404 -5.77 29.83 9.45
CA ASN A 404 -5.26 28.55 10.01
C ASN A 404 -6.36 27.57 10.48
N PRO A 405 -7.38 27.26 9.65
CA PRO A 405 -8.42 26.31 10.02
C PRO A 405 -7.82 24.91 10.19
N ASP A 406 -8.45 24.12 11.05
CA ASP A 406 -8.17 22.70 11.21
C ASP A 406 -8.56 21.93 9.95
N VAL A 407 -7.81 20.90 9.59
CA VAL A 407 -8.02 20.14 8.35
C VAL A 407 -8.19 18.65 8.63
N LEU A 408 -9.32 18.10 8.14
CA LEU A 408 -9.66 16.68 8.20
C LEU A 408 -9.88 16.12 6.80
N PHE A 409 -9.04 15.19 6.38
CA PHE A 409 -9.21 14.43 5.15
C PHE A 409 -9.95 13.12 5.43
N MET A 410 -10.84 12.69 4.55
CA MET A 410 -11.48 11.39 4.61
C MET A 410 -11.15 10.56 3.37
N THR A 411 -10.97 9.26 3.57
CA THR A 411 -10.84 8.31 2.45
C THR A 411 -11.59 7.02 2.76
N ALA A 412 -12.23 6.46 1.74
CA ALA A 412 -12.82 5.13 1.80
C ALA A 412 -11.82 4.02 1.46
N THR A 413 -10.70 4.34 0.81
CA THR A 413 -9.70 3.35 0.45
C THR A 413 -8.86 3.00 1.67
N PRO A 414 -8.93 1.76 2.17
CA PRO A 414 -8.11 1.37 3.30
C PRO A 414 -6.67 1.22 2.80
N ILE A 415 -5.77 2.13 3.16
CA ILE A 415 -4.33 1.99 2.98
C ILE A 415 -3.75 1.44 4.30
N PRO A 416 -2.87 0.44 4.29
CA PRO A 416 -2.22 -0.01 5.52
C PRO A 416 -1.64 1.18 6.30
N ARG A 417 -1.95 1.29 7.60
CA ARG A 417 -1.70 2.50 8.42
C ARG A 417 -0.27 3.01 8.27
N THR A 418 0.67 2.09 8.26
CA THR A 418 2.12 2.33 8.20
C THR A 418 2.55 2.90 6.85
N LEU A 419 1.89 2.49 5.77
CA LEU A 419 2.10 3.07 4.43
C LEU A 419 1.43 4.43 4.34
N ALA A 420 0.22 4.58 4.87
CA ALA A 420 -0.44 5.88 4.92
C ALA A 420 0.44 6.92 5.65
N ILE A 421 1.00 6.57 6.81
CA ILE A 421 1.90 7.45 7.59
C ILE A 421 3.20 7.79 6.84
N THR A 422 3.75 6.83 6.10
CA THR A 422 4.99 7.04 5.32
C THR A 422 4.72 7.92 4.11
N VAL A 423 3.69 7.58 3.32
CA VAL A 423 3.36 8.24 2.05
C VAL A 423 2.76 9.62 2.27
N PHE A 424 1.94 9.76 3.30
CA PHE A 424 1.29 11.00 3.66
C PHE A 424 2.03 11.76 4.77
N GLY A 425 3.29 11.37 5.05
CA GLY A 425 4.33 12.06 5.82
C GLY A 425 3.88 13.02 6.92
N GLU A 426 3.32 14.17 6.52
CA GLU A 426 2.87 15.30 7.33
C GLU A 426 1.51 15.10 8.06
N MET A 427 0.75 14.04 7.76
CA MET A 427 -0.62 13.84 8.29
C MET A 427 -0.69 12.83 9.45
N ASP A 428 -1.45 13.17 10.49
CA ASP A 428 -1.87 12.22 11.53
C ASP A 428 -2.95 11.29 10.99
N VAL A 429 -2.84 9.97 11.22
CA VAL A 429 -3.77 8.98 10.64
C VAL A 429 -4.64 8.37 11.73
N SER A 430 -5.95 8.57 11.62
CA SER A 430 -7.00 7.91 12.40
C SER A 430 -7.64 6.80 11.59
N ILE A 431 -7.79 5.63 12.20
CA ILE A 431 -8.42 4.47 11.56
C ILE A 431 -9.70 4.09 12.28
N ILE A 432 -10.78 3.89 11.53
CA ILE A 432 -11.99 3.19 11.96
C ILE A 432 -11.93 1.75 11.42
N ASP A 433 -11.52 0.84 12.29
CA ASP A 433 -11.32 -0.60 12.07
C ASP A 433 -12.53 -1.46 12.49
N GLU A 434 -13.60 -0.83 12.99
CA GLU A 434 -14.85 -1.50 13.37
C GLU A 434 -16.02 -1.07 12.49
N MET A 435 -16.83 -2.04 12.06
CA MET A 435 -18.10 -1.77 11.36
C MET A 435 -19.23 -1.54 12.38
N PRO A 436 -20.22 -0.67 12.08
CA PRO A 436 -21.41 -0.50 12.93
C PRO A 436 -22.20 -1.81 13.11
N ALA A 437 -22.85 -1.96 14.27
CA ALA A 437 -23.68 -3.12 14.58
C ALA A 437 -24.91 -3.21 13.65
N GLY A 438 -25.31 -4.44 13.30
CA GLY A 438 -26.49 -4.71 12.47
C GLY A 438 -26.23 -4.81 10.96
N ARG A 439 -25.02 -4.52 10.49
CA ARG A 439 -24.65 -4.66 9.08
C ARG A 439 -24.31 -6.12 8.75
N LYS A 440 -25.04 -6.72 7.80
CA LYS A 440 -24.73 -8.06 7.28
C LYS A 440 -23.51 -8.00 6.35
N ARG A 441 -22.66 -9.02 6.42
CA ARG A 441 -21.50 -9.15 5.53
C ARG A 441 -21.98 -9.43 4.11
N VAL A 442 -21.28 -8.88 3.11
CA VAL A 442 -21.58 -9.18 1.71
C VAL A 442 -21.05 -10.56 1.38
N GLU A 443 -21.92 -11.46 0.94
CA GLU A 443 -21.49 -12.79 0.50
C GLU A 443 -20.85 -12.65 -0.88
N THR A 444 -19.56 -12.99 -0.97
CA THR A 444 -18.77 -12.81 -2.17
C THR A 444 -18.48 -14.17 -2.81
N TYR A 445 -18.87 -14.35 -4.06
CA TYR A 445 -18.70 -15.60 -4.82
C TYR A 445 -17.86 -15.35 -6.07
N TRP A 446 -16.94 -16.27 -6.36
CA TRP A 446 -16.23 -16.31 -7.63
C TRP A 446 -16.90 -17.33 -8.55
N ALA A 447 -17.34 -16.86 -9.72
CA ALA A 447 -17.97 -17.66 -10.75
C ALA A 447 -17.19 -17.55 -12.06
N LYS A 448 -17.20 -18.63 -12.85
CA LYS A 448 -16.60 -18.62 -14.19
C LYS A 448 -17.58 -18.07 -15.23
N PRO A 449 -17.11 -17.54 -16.37
CA PRO A 449 -17.97 -16.99 -17.42
C PRO A 449 -19.05 -17.96 -17.92
N GLU A 450 -18.80 -19.28 -17.91
CA GLU A 450 -19.78 -20.28 -18.33
C GLU A 450 -21.01 -20.36 -17.39
N MET A 451 -20.90 -19.83 -16.18
CA MET A 451 -21.98 -19.77 -15.20
C MET A 451 -22.84 -18.50 -15.33
N LEU A 452 -22.60 -17.66 -16.34
CA LEU A 452 -23.27 -16.37 -16.48
C LEU A 452 -24.81 -16.48 -16.45
N GLU A 453 -25.40 -17.45 -17.15
CA GLU A 453 -26.87 -17.65 -17.14
C GLU A 453 -27.41 -17.91 -15.72
N ARG A 454 -26.69 -18.70 -14.92
CA ARG A 454 -27.06 -18.98 -13.52
C ARG A 454 -26.93 -17.74 -12.66
N VAL A 455 -25.93 -16.90 -12.91
CA VAL A 455 -25.76 -15.61 -12.22
C VAL A 455 -26.91 -14.65 -12.57
N LEU A 456 -27.29 -14.55 -13.85
CA LEU A 456 -28.41 -13.71 -14.27
C LEU A 456 -29.75 -14.20 -13.68
N ALA A 457 -29.97 -15.52 -13.62
CA ALA A 457 -31.14 -16.07 -12.96
C ALA A 457 -31.18 -15.76 -11.44
N PHE A 458 -30.02 -15.69 -10.79
CA PHE A 458 -29.91 -15.25 -9.40
C PHE A 458 -30.22 -13.75 -9.24
N VAL A 459 -29.65 -12.91 -10.11
CA VAL A 459 -29.96 -11.47 -10.16
C VAL A 459 -31.47 -11.27 -10.30
N GLU A 460 -32.11 -11.99 -11.23
CA GLU A 460 -33.55 -11.88 -11.45
C GLU A 460 -34.37 -12.18 -10.18
N LYS A 461 -34.01 -13.21 -9.41
CA LYS A 461 -34.68 -13.55 -8.15
C LYS A 461 -34.62 -12.41 -7.12
N GLU A 462 -33.51 -11.68 -7.08
CA GLU A 462 -33.37 -10.51 -6.21
C GLU A 462 -34.17 -9.32 -6.73
N LEU A 463 -34.17 -9.08 -8.05
CA LEU A 463 -34.99 -8.03 -8.66
C LEU A 463 -36.50 -8.25 -8.46
N GLN A 464 -36.96 -9.51 -8.51
CA GLN A 464 -38.35 -9.88 -8.22
C GLN A 464 -38.79 -9.56 -6.78
N LYS A 465 -37.84 -9.47 -5.83
CA LYS A 465 -38.11 -9.02 -4.45
C LYS A 465 -38.21 -7.49 -4.33
N GLY A 466 -38.03 -6.75 -5.43
CA GLY A 466 -38.01 -5.30 -5.47
C GLY A 466 -36.63 -4.68 -5.26
N HIS A 467 -35.57 -5.49 -5.21
CA HIS A 467 -34.19 -5.02 -5.06
C HIS A 467 -33.60 -4.56 -6.40
N GLN A 468 -32.39 -3.99 -6.34
CA GLN A 468 -31.66 -3.48 -7.50
C GLN A 468 -30.28 -4.14 -7.62
N ALA A 469 -29.72 -4.12 -8.83
CA ALA A 469 -28.44 -4.75 -9.13
C ALA A 469 -27.48 -3.81 -9.88
N TYR A 470 -26.21 -3.86 -9.49
CA TYR A 470 -25.09 -3.26 -10.21
C TYR A 470 -24.38 -4.31 -11.07
N ILE A 471 -24.06 -3.95 -12.31
CA ILE A 471 -23.29 -4.78 -13.23
C ILE A 471 -22.11 -3.96 -13.74
N ILE A 472 -20.90 -4.35 -13.36
CA ILE A 472 -19.67 -3.58 -13.60
C ILE A 472 -18.83 -4.23 -14.67
N CYS A 473 -18.46 -3.45 -15.68
CA CYS A 473 -17.54 -3.84 -16.75
C CYS A 473 -16.16 -3.18 -16.55
N PRO A 474 -15.05 -3.91 -16.76
CA PRO A 474 -13.72 -3.33 -16.62
C PRO A 474 -13.39 -2.32 -17.70
N LEU A 475 -12.47 -1.42 -17.35
CA LEU A 475 -11.73 -0.61 -18.31
C LEU A 475 -10.53 -1.42 -18.83
N ILE A 476 -10.25 -1.33 -20.12
CA ILE A 476 -9.08 -1.86 -20.79
C ILE A 476 -8.11 -0.69 -20.98
N GLU A 477 -6.98 -0.74 -20.27
CA GLU A 477 -5.98 0.34 -20.18
C GLU A 477 -5.45 0.82 -21.55
N GLU A 478 -5.61 0.04 -22.62
CA GLU A 478 -5.09 0.34 -23.96
C GLU A 478 -6.06 1.17 -24.83
N SER A 479 -7.34 1.34 -24.49
CA SER A 479 -8.27 2.20 -25.24
C SER A 479 -9.63 2.45 -24.58
N GLU A 480 -9.88 3.69 -24.16
CA GLU A 480 -11.20 4.15 -23.67
C GLU A 480 -12.34 3.96 -24.68
N LYS A 481 -12.05 3.82 -25.98
CA LYS A 481 -13.06 3.52 -27.02
C LYS A 481 -13.61 2.11 -26.91
N LEU A 482 -12.77 1.13 -26.60
CA LEU A 482 -13.17 -0.27 -26.45
C LEU A 482 -13.98 -0.48 -25.16
N ASP A 483 -13.70 0.30 -24.11
CA ASP A 483 -14.37 0.19 -22.81
C ASP A 483 -15.84 0.57 -22.86
N VAL A 484 -16.12 1.69 -23.52
CA VAL A 484 -17.49 2.16 -23.73
C VAL A 484 -18.26 1.16 -24.57
N GLN A 485 -17.60 0.54 -25.57
CA GLN A 485 -18.22 -0.46 -26.41
C GLN A 485 -18.59 -1.73 -25.63
N ASN A 486 -17.69 -2.24 -24.77
CA ASN A 486 -17.98 -3.38 -23.90
C ASN A 486 -19.18 -3.11 -22.98
N ALA A 487 -19.24 -1.92 -22.36
CA ALA A 487 -20.37 -1.55 -21.49
C ALA A 487 -21.70 -1.45 -22.28
N ILE A 488 -21.66 -0.91 -23.51
CA ILE A 488 -22.82 -0.85 -24.41
C ILE A 488 -23.28 -2.24 -24.85
N ASP A 489 -22.35 -3.14 -25.17
CA ASP A 489 -22.67 -4.50 -25.60
C ASP A 489 -23.33 -5.30 -24.47
N VAL A 490 -22.79 -5.18 -23.26
CA VAL A 490 -23.39 -5.77 -22.04
C VAL A 490 -24.76 -5.15 -21.75
N HIS A 491 -24.90 -3.82 -21.86
CA HIS A 491 -26.18 -3.13 -21.69
C HIS A 491 -27.23 -3.61 -22.70
N THR A 492 -26.86 -3.73 -23.97
CA THR A 492 -27.76 -4.21 -25.04
C THR A 492 -28.21 -5.64 -24.77
N SER A 493 -27.26 -6.51 -24.41
CA SER A 493 -27.52 -7.92 -24.10
C SER A 493 -28.46 -8.08 -22.90
N LEU A 494 -28.24 -7.30 -21.84
CA LEU A 494 -29.07 -7.34 -20.63
C LEU A 494 -30.43 -6.69 -20.82
N THR A 495 -30.51 -5.64 -21.64
CA THR A 495 -31.78 -5.03 -22.04
C THR A 495 -32.65 -6.04 -22.79
N TYR A 496 -32.05 -6.83 -23.69
CA TYR A 496 -32.74 -7.92 -24.36
C TYR A 496 -33.14 -9.04 -23.37
N TYR A 497 -32.22 -9.45 -22.49
CA TYR A 497 -32.49 -10.50 -21.51
C TYR A 497 -33.63 -10.11 -20.56
N PHE A 498 -33.60 -8.92 -19.96
CA PHE A 498 -34.62 -8.43 -19.02
C PHE A 498 -35.80 -7.73 -19.68
N ALA A 499 -35.93 -7.80 -21.00
CA ALA A 499 -36.98 -7.12 -21.77
C ALA A 499 -38.36 -7.34 -21.15
N ASN A 500 -39.14 -6.26 -21.04
CA ASN A 500 -40.49 -6.22 -20.48
C ASN A 500 -40.61 -6.61 -18.99
N ARG A 501 -39.51 -6.88 -18.27
CA ARG A 501 -39.52 -7.28 -16.86
C ARG A 501 -38.85 -6.22 -15.96
N PHE A 502 -37.69 -5.71 -16.38
CA PHE A 502 -36.93 -4.72 -15.61
C PHE A 502 -36.28 -3.68 -16.53
N GLN A 503 -36.08 -2.47 -16.02
CA GLN A 503 -35.37 -1.41 -16.73
C GLN A 503 -33.85 -1.49 -16.46
N VAL A 504 -33.09 -1.43 -17.54
CA VAL A 504 -31.63 -1.49 -17.54
C VAL A 504 -31.05 -0.13 -17.94
N GLY A 505 -30.31 0.50 -17.03
CA GLY A 505 -29.60 1.75 -17.27
C GLY A 505 -28.14 1.52 -17.66
N LEU A 506 -27.54 2.52 -18.32
CA LEU A 506 -26.14 2.53 -18.71
C LEU A 506 -25.45 3.76 -18.13
N LEU A 507 -24.29 3.59 -17.50
CA LEU A 507 -23.45 4.67 -16.99
C LEU A 507 -21.99 4.46 -17.39
N HIS A 508 -21.40 5.37 -18.15
CA HIS A 508 -19.98 5.30 -18.52
C HIS A 508 -19.31 6.68 -18.53
N GLY A 509 -17.97 6.70 -18.59
CA GLY A 509 -17.14 7.91 -18.47
C GLY A 509 -17.46 9.00 -19.49
N ARG A 510 -17.89 8.62 -20.70
CA ARG A 510 -18.22 9.56 -21.79
C ARG A 510 -19.59 10.25 -21.71
N LEU A 511 -20.48 9.81 -20.82
CA LEU A 511 -21.75 10.51 -20.64
C LEU A 511 -21.49 11.92 -20.11
N ASN A 512 -22.29 12.87 -20.55
CA ASN A 512 -22.22 14.23 -20.04
C ASN A 512 -22.62 14.23 -18.56
N PRO A 513 -22.11 15.18 -17.74
CA PRO A 513 -22.41 15.22 -16.29
C PRO A 513 -23.91 15.18 -15.97
N GLU A 514 -24.74 15.91 -16.72
CA GLU A 514 -26.20 15.94 -16.56
C GLU A 514 -26.86 14.57 -16.83
N GLU A 515 -26.37 13.85 -17.85
CA GLU A 515 -26.87 12.51 -18.19
C GLU A 515 -26.52 11.52 -17.08
N LYS A 516 -25.26 11.54 -16.60
CA LYS A 516 -24.80 10.69 -15.49
C LYS A 516 -25.68 10.90 -14.26
N GLU A 517 -25.96 12.16 -13.93
CA GLU A 517 -26.80 12.52 -12.81
C GLU A 517 -28.23 12.01 -12.99
N SER A 518 -28.82 12.18 -14.17
CA SER A 518 -30.18 11.71 -14.47
C SER A 518 -30.32 10.19 -14.31
N VAL A 519 -29.35 9.41 -14.82
CA VAL A 519 -29.33 7.95 -14.72
C VAL A 519 -29.16 7.51 -13.27
N MET A 520 -28.23 8.13 -12.53
CA MET A 520 -28.00 7.81 -11.12
C MET A 520 -29.20 8.16 -10.24
N LYS A 521 -29.88 9.28 -10.52
CA LYS A 521 -31.12 9.66 -9.84
C LYS A 521 -32.23 8.65 -10.13
N ALA A 522 -32.43 8.27 -11.40
CA ALA A 522 -33.40 7.26 -11.78
C ALA A 522 -33.13 5.90 -11.12
N PHE A 523 -31.85 5.52 -11.00
CA PHE A 523 -31.44 4.32 -10.26
C PHE A 523 -31.72 4.49 -8.76
N SER A 524 -31.35 5.59 -8.12
CA SER A 524 -31.62 5.80 -6.69
C SER A 524 -33.12 5.86 -6.35
N GLU A 525 -33.97 6.29 -7.28
CA GLU A 525 -35.44 6.34 -7.15
C GLU A 525 -36.12 5.01 -7.54
N ASN A 526 -35.34 3.94 -7.80
CA ASN A 526 -35.82 2.63 -8.23
C ASN A 526 -36.63 2.63 -9.54
N LYS A 527 -36.44 3.63 -10.41
CA LYS A 527 -36.99 3.64 -11.78
C LYS A 527 -36.20 2.68 -12.69
N ILE A 528 -34.90 2.59 -12.47
CA ILE A 528 -33.98 1.64 -13.10
C ILE A 528 -33.62 0.57 -12.07
N GLN A 529 -33.84 -0.71 -12.38
CA GLN A 529 -33.55 -1.80 -11.44
C GLN A 529 -32.16 -2.41 -11.65
N VAL A 530 -31.63 -2.33 -12.87
CA VAL A 530 -30.28 -2.84 -13.21
C VAL A 530 -29.43 -1.71 -13.77
N LEU A 531 -28.28 -1.43 -13.17
CA LEU A 531 -27.34 -0.43 -13.68
C LEU A 531 -26.07 -1.10 -14.22
N VAL A 532 -25.88 -1.01 -15.53
CA VAL A 532 -24.63 -1.39 -16.20
C VAL A 532 -23.68 -0.20 -16.18
N SER A 533 -22.47 -0.39 -15.65
CA SER A 533 -21.50 0.69 -15.59
C SER A 533 -20.06 0.24 -15.70
N THR A 534 -19.16 1.17 -16.04
CA THR A 534 -17.73 1.01 -15.83
C THR A 534 -17.34 1.40 -14.38
N THR A 535 -16.06 1.59 -14.10
CA THR A 535 -15.55 2.06 -12.80
C THR A 535 -16.08 3.44 -12.36
N VAL A 536 -16.91 4.12 -13.16
CA VAL A 536 -17.49 5.42 -12.79
C VAL A 536 -18.40 5.34 -11.55
N VAL A 537 -19.01 4.18 -11.27
CA VAL A 537 -19.79 3.95 -10.03
C VAL A 537 -18.91 3.99 -8.76
N GLU A 538 -17.58 3.91 -8.91
CA GLU A 538 -16.65 4.04 -7.78
C GLU A 538 -16.87 5.34 -6.98
N VAL A 539 -17.49 6.38 -7.56
CA VAL A 539 -17.77 7.64 -6.86
C VAL A 539 -19.28 7.83 -6.65
N GLY A 540 -19.79 7.26 -5.56
CA GLY A 540 -20.62 8.06 -4.67
C GLY A 540 -22.12 8.15 -4.91
N VAL A 541 -22.84 7.02 -4.98
CA VAL A 541 -24.27 7.01 -4.63
C VAL A 541 -24.55 5.89 -3.62
N ASN A 542 -25.25 6.23 -2.53
CA ASN A 542 -25.80 5.25 -1.60
C ASN A 542 -27.18 4.80 -2.10
N VAL A 543 -27.29 3.55 -2.55
CA VAL A 543 -28.58 2.93 -2.90
C VAL A 543 -28.81 1.76 -1.94
N PRO A 544 -29.52 1.96 -0.81
CA PRO A 544 -29.74 0.90 0.20
C PRO A 544 -30.47 -0.33 -0.34
N ASN A 545 -31.28 -0.13 -1.39
CA ASN A 545 -32.06 -1.17 -2.06
C ASN A 545 -31.24 -2.02 -3.07
N ALA A 546 -29.98 -1.64 -3.34
CA ALA A 546 -29.11 -2.42 -4.22
C ALA A 546 -28.46 -3.57 -3.43
N THR A 547 -28.91 -4.80 -3.69
CA THR A 547 -28.46 -6.00 -2.96
C THR A 547 -27.46 -6.85 -3.76
N VAL A 548 -27.39 -6.70 -5.08
CA VAL A 548 -26.52 -7.53 -5.93
C VAL A 548 -25.50 -6.69 -6.69
N MET A 549 -24.24 -7.13 -6.64
CA MET A 549 -23.12 -6.60 -7.40
C MET A 549 -22.55 -7.71 -8.28
N VAL A 550 -22.52 -7.53 -9.60
CA VAL A 550 -21.87 -8.45 -10.54
C VAL A 550 -20.73 -7.72 -11.22
N ILE A 551 -19.51 -8.28 -11.16
CA ILE A 551 -18.31 -7.69 -11.76
C ILE A 551 -17.83 -8.62 -12.87
N TYR A 552 -17.90 -8.17 -14.12
CA TYR A 552 -17.37 -8.87 -15.27
C TYR A 552 -15.85 -8.77 -15.32
N ASP A 553 -15.19 -9.80 -15.86
CA ASP A 553 -13.74 -9.88 -16.02
C ASP A 553 -13.00 -9.39 -14.76
N ALA A 554 -13.43 -9.87 -13.58
CA ALA A 554 -13.01 -9.33 -12.29
C ALA A 554 -11.48 -9.43 -12.06
N GLU A 555 -10.78 -10.33 -12.76
CA GLU A 555 -9.33 -10.45 -12.76
C GLU A 555 -8.58 -9.21 -13.26
N ARG A 556 -9.25 -8.34 -14.02
CA ARG A 556 -8.69 -7.09 -14.54
C ARG A 556 -8.62 -5.98 -13.48
N PHE A 557 -9.34 -6.12 -12.37
CA PHE A 557 -9.34 -5.14 -11.29
C PHE A 557 -8.32 -5.49 -10.20
N GLY A 558 -7.81 -4.46 -9.50
CA GLY A 558 -7.09 -4.64 -8.25
C GLY A 558 -8.00 -5.03 -7.09
N LEU A 559 -7.47 -5.63 -6.01
CA LEU A 559 -8.28 -5.97 -4.82
C LEU A 559 -8.93 -4.74 -4.20
N SER A 560 -8.18 -3.64 -4.16
CA SER A 560 -8.65 -2.35 -3.64
C SER A 560 -9.84 -1.78 -4.42
N GLN A 561 -9.88 -1.94 -5.74
CA GLN A 561 -11.01 -1.55 -6.59
C GLN A 561 -12.21 -2.49 -6.41
N LEU A 562 -11.97 -3.80 -6.43
CA LEU A 562 -13.02 -4.80 -6.19
C LEU A 562 -13.69 -4.60 -4.83
N HIS A 563 -12.92 -4.24 -3.80
CA HIS A 563 -13.43 -3.93 -2.47
C HIS A 563 -14.32 -2.68 -2.46
N GLN A 564 -13.90 -1.60 -3.13
CA GLN A 564 -14.71 -0.39 -3.25
C GLN A 564 -16.03 -0.65 -3.98
N LEU A 565 -15.97 -1.42 -5.08
CA LEU A 565 -17.15 -1.85 -5.83
C LEU A 565 -18.07 -2.70 -4.95
N ARG A 566 -17.54 -3.73 -4.26
CA ARG A 566 -18.31 -4.53 -3.30
C ARG A 566 -18.99 -3.67 -2.23
N GLY A 567 -18.31 -2.64 -1.72
CA GLY A 567 -18.86 -1.71 -0.72
C GLY A 567 -20.02 -0.81 -1.23
N ARG A 568 -20.36 -0.86 -2.52
CA ARG A 568 -21.54 -0.18 -3.09
C ARG A 568 -22.84 -0.93 -2.81
N VAL A 569 -22.78 -2.21 -2.47
CA VAL A 569 -23.92 -3.01 -1.97
C VAL A 569 -23.81 -3.27 -0.47
N GLY A 570 -24.84 -3.83 0.16
CA GLY A 570 -24.84 -4.11 1.61
C GLY A 570 -24.97 -2.85 2.47
N ARG A 571 -25.75 -1.87 1.99
CA ARG A 571 -26.04 -0.62 2.73
C ARG A 571 -27.41 -0.62 3.41
N GLY A 572 -28.29 -1.56 3.09
CA GLY A 572 -29.56 -1.81 3.77
C GLY A 572 -29.48 -2.92 4.83
N SER A 573 -30.63 -3.33 5.36
CA SER A 573 -30.80 -4.47 6.29
C SER A 573 -30.77 -5.84 5.60
N GLU A 574 -30.94 -5.85 4.28
CA GLU A 574 -31.04 -7.05 3.48
C GLU A 574 -29.67 -7.68 3.20
N GLN A 575 -29.67 -9.01 3.02
CA GLN A 575 -28.47 -9.74 2.64
C GLN A 575 -28.04 -9.31 1.24
N SER A 576 -26.76 -8.97 1.08
CA SER A 576 -26.21 -8.53 -0.20
C SER A 576 -25.15 -9.51 -0.71
N TYR A 577 -24.98 -9.50 -2.03
CA TYR A 577 -24.18 -10.47 -2.76
C TYR A 577 -23.25 -9.77 -3.74
N CYS A 578 -22.00 -10.22 -3.80
CA CYS A 578 -21.02 -9.77 -4.78
C CYS A 578 -20.53 -10.98 -5.59
N ILE A 579 -20.72 -10.95 -6.90
CA ILE A 579 -20.38 -12.05 -7.80
C ILE A 579 -19.27 -11.57 -8.73
N LEU A 580 -18.10 -12.21 -8.61
CA LEU A 580 -16.93 -11.98 -9.45
C LEU A 580 -16.97 -12.96 -10.61
N LEU A 581 -17.27 -12.48 -11.82
CA LEU A 581 -17.19 -13.27 -13.05
C LEU A 581 -15.78 -13.15 -13.61
N ALA A 582 -14.99 -14.21 -13.50
CA ALA A 582 -13.58 -14.18 -13.88
C ALA A 582 -13.03 -15.56 -14.26
N ASN A 583 -12.10 -15.61 -15.21
CA ASN A 583 -11.36 -16.85 -15.55
C ASN A 583 -9.83 -16.59 -15.60
N PRO A 584 -9.21 -16.23 -14.46
CA PRO A 584 -7.79 -15.89 -14.39
C PRO A 584 -6.90 -17.07 -14.80
N LYS A 585 -6.04 -16.83 -15.79
CA LYS A 585 -5.05 -17.82 -16.27
C LYS A 585 -3.78 -17.85 -15.43
N SER A 586 -3.48 -16.80 -14.67
CA SER A 586 -2.29 -16.71 -13.81
C SER A 586 -2.60 -17.14 -12.38
N GLU A 587 -1.59 -17.68 -11.68
CA GLU A 587 -1.68 -18.00 -10.25
C GLU A 587 -2.00 -16.75 -9.41
N THR A 588 -1.38 -15.62 -9.73
CA THR A 588 -1.63 -14.34 -9.06
C THR A 588 -3.08 -13.85 -9.23
N GLY A 589 -3.69 -14.09 -10.39
CA GLY A 589 -5.09 -13.76 -10.64
C GLY A 589 -6.05 -14.67 -9.88
N GLN A 590 -5.73 -15.96 -9.76
CA GLN A 590 -6.52 -16.91 -8.96
C GLN A 590 -6.45 -16.60 -7.47
N GLU A 591 -5.25 -16.30 -6.97
CA GLU A 591 -5.05 -15.92 -5.57
C GLU A 591 -5.80 -14.63 -5.24
N ARG A 592 -5.81 -13.64 -6.17
CA ARG A 592 -6.61 -12.43 -6.03
C ARG A 592 -8.11 -12.72 -5.86
N MET A 593 -8.68 -13.57 -6.71
CA MET A 593 -10.11 -13.92 -6.62
C MET A 593 -10.40 -14.65 -5.30
N ARG A 594 -9.52 -15.56 -4.88
CA ARG A 594 -9.67 -16.30 -3.62
C ARG A 594 -9.68 -15.35 -2.41
N ILE A 595 -8.68 -14.48 -2.30
CA ILE A 595 -8.56 -13.51 -1.21
C ILE A 595 -9.82 -12.63 -1.11
N MET A 596 -10.35 -12.17 -2.25
CA MET A 596 -11.57 -11.36 -2.30
C MET A 596 -12.82 -12.10 -1.79
N THR A 597 -12.87 -13.43 -1.90
CA THR A 597 -13.96 -14.27 -1.38
C THR A 597 -13.80 -14.64 0.10
N GLU A 598 -12.58 -14.66 0.63
CA GLU A 598 -12.29 -15.12 2.01
C GLU A 598 -12.50 -14.03 3.07
N THR A 599 -12.26 -12.76 2.73
CA THR A 599 -12.35 -11.66 3.69
C THR A 599 -13.23 -10.51 3.19
N ASN A 600 -13.98 -9.93 4.15
CA ASN A 600 -14.73 -8.69 3.95
C ASN A 600 -13.98 -7.45 4.43
N ASP A 601 -12.84 -7.63 5.10
CA ASP A 601 -12.07 -6.55 5.68
C ASP A 601 -11.19 -5.87 4.63
N GLY A 602 -11.50 -4.61 4.33
CA GLY A 602 -10.75 -3.83 3.37
C GLY A 602 -9.28 -3.61 3.73
N PHE A 603 -8.92 -3.53 5.01
CA PHE A 603 -7.52 -3.38 5.43
C PHE A 603 -6.71 -4.62 5.09
N VAL A 604 -7.25 -5.81 5.39
CA VAL A 604 -6.63 -7.09 5.04
C VAL A 604 -6.49 -7.23 3.52
N LEU A 605 -7.52 -6.85 2.77
CA LEU A 605 -7.46 -6.88 1.30
C LEU A 605 -6.37 -5.97 0.72
N SER A 606 -6.20 -4.77 1.27
CA SER A 606 -5.16 -3.84 0.81
C SER A 606 -3.75 -4.28 1.18
N GLU A 607 -3.56 -4.92 2.34
CA GLU A 607 -2.27 -5.55 2.69
C GLU A 607 -1.94 -6.66 1.68
N LYS A 608 -2.92 -7.50 1.34
CA LYS A 608 -2.75 -8.56 0.34
C LYS A 608 -2.57 -8.04 -1.09
N ASP A 609 -3.24 -6.95 -1.47
CA ASP A 609 -3.07 -6.31 -2.78
C ASP A 609 -1.61 -5.85 -2.96
N LEU A 610 -1.03 -5.31 -1.90
CA LEU A 610 0.35 -4.84 -1.88
C LEU A 610 1.35 -6.01 -1.94
N GLU A 611 1.12 -7.08 -1.17
CA GLU A 611 1.92 -8.31 -1.25
C GLU A 611 1.92 -8.91 -2.67
N LEU A 612 0.76 -8.93 -3.34
CA LEU A 612 0.60 -9.51 -4.68
C LEU A 612 1.17 -8.64 -5.80
N ARG A 613 1.08 -7.31 -5.69
CA ARG A 613 1.59 -6.36 -6.71
C ARG A 613 3.10 -6.11 -6.57
N GLY A 614 3.64 -6.28 -5.38
CA GLY A 614 5.00 -5.87 -5.06
C GLY A 614 5.18 -4.34 -5.01
N PRO A 615 6.35 -3.85 -4.57
CA PRO A 615 6.58 -2.43 -4.28
C PRO A 615 6.60 -1.51 -5.52
N GLY A 616 6.68 -2.04 -6.75
CA GLY A 616 6.88 -1.24 -7.95
C GLY A 616 5.65 -0.53 -8.52
N ASP A 617 4.47 -1.16 -8.45
CA ASP A 617 3.27 -0.68 -9.16
C ASP A 617 2.37 0.24 -8.34
N PHE A 618 2.33 0.10 -7.00
CA PHE A 618 1.50 0.98 -6.17
C PHE A 618 2.01 2.44 -6.18
N PHE A 619 3.31 2.62 -6.40
CA PHE A 619 3.97 3.92 -6.30
C PHE A 619 4.20 4.61 -7.64
N GLY A 620 3.90 3.95 -8.77
CA GLY A 620 4.22 4.46 -10.10
C GLY A 620 5.71 4.82 -10.24
N LYS A 621 6.11 5.40 -11.38
CA LYS A 621 7.49 5.86 -11.58
C LYS A 621 7.88 6.85 -10.48
N LYS A 622 8.77 6.42 -9.57
CA LYS A 622 9.57 7.24 -8.65
C LYS A 622 8.82 8.49 -8.16
N GLN A 623 7.79 8.30 -7.33
CA GLN A 623 7.27 9.43 -6.57
C GLN A 623 8.39 9.96 -5.66
N SER A 624 8.72 11.23 -5.84
CA SER A 624 9.64 12.00 -5.00
C SER A 624 9.18 11.91 -3.54
N GLY A 625 9.98 11.28 -2.67
CA GLY A 625 9.76 11.31 -1.22
C GLY A 625 9.84 9.96 -0.49
N ILE A 626 9.78 8.82 -1.18
CA ILE A 626 9.97 7.51 -0.53
C ILE A 626 11.47 7.24 -0.38
N PRO A 627 11.99 7.02 0.85
CA PRO A 627 13.40 6.76 1.05
C PRO A 627 13.82 5.40 0.45
N GLU A 628 15.01 5.37 -0.15
CA GLU A 628 15.63 4.14 -0.61
C GLU A 628 16.32 3.44 0.58
N PHE A 629 15.68 2.39 1.11
CA PHE A 629 16.24 1.55 2.17
C PHE A 629 17.30 0.61 1.60
N LYS A 630 18.38 0.31 2.36
CA LYS A 630 19.46 -0.56 1.86
C LYS A 630 19.10 -2.02 1.94
N VAL A 631 18.33 -2.40 2.98
CA VAL A 631 17.94 -3.80 3.24
C VAL A 631 16.43 -3.94 3.41
N ALA A 632 15.79 -2.94 4.01
CA ALA A 632 14.39 -2.99 4.35
C ALA A 632 13.48 -2.86 3.13
N ASP A 633 12.40 -3.64 3.13
CA ASP A 633 11.33 -3.50 2.15
C ASP A 633 10.03 -3.21 2.90
N MET A 634 9.44 -2.04 2.66
CA MET A 634 8.26 -1.57 3.40
C MET A 634 7.05 -2.49 3.28
N VAL A 635 6.97 -3.25 2.18
CA VAL A 635 5.88 -4.19 1.90
C VAL A 635 6.18 -5.51 2.59
N HIS A 636 7.32 -6.12 2.28
CA HIS A 636 7.66 -7.46 2.78
C HIS A 636 7.96 -7.46 4.28
N ASP A 637 8.48 -6.37 4.84
CA ASP A 637 8.85 -6.23 6.25
C ASP A 637 7.87 -5.38 7.06
N TYR A 638 6.61 -5.29 6.62
CA TYR A 638 5.56 -4.47 7.23
C TYR A 638 5.46 -4.59 8.76
N ARG A 639 5.57 -5.80 9.31
CA ARG A 639 5.51 -6.04 10.77
C ARG A 639 6.68 -5.39 11.51
N ALA A 640 7.87 -5.38 10.92
CA ALA A 640 9.04 -4.72 11.49
C ALA A 640 8.87 -3.20 11.45
N LEU A 641 8.32 -2.66 10.35
CA LEU A 641 8.01 -1.23 10.21
C LEU A 641 7.00 -0.77 11.26
N GLU A 642 5.94 -1.54 11.51
CA GLU A 642 4.93 -1.22 12.53
C GLU A 642 5.52 -1.22 13.94
N THR A 643 6.34 -2.22 14.25
CA THR A 643 7.03 -2.33 15.54
C THR A 643 7.95 -1.13 15.76
N ALA A 644 8.77 -0.80 14.75
CA ALA A 644 9.66 0.36 14.77
C ALA A 644 8.89 1.67 14.95
N ARG A 645 7.73 1.83 14.31
CA ARG A 645 6.85 3.01 14.50
C ARG A 645 6.37 3.15 15.93
N SER A 646 5.89 2.06 16.53
CA SER A 646 5.39 2.08 17.92
C SER A 646 6.50 2.43 18.91
N ASP A 647 7.69 1.88 18.72
CA ASP A 647 8.84 2.20 19.56
C ASP A 647 9.29 3.65 19.35
N ALA A 648 9.38 4.13 18.10
CA ALA A 648 9.71 5.52 17.81
C ALA A 648 8.75 6.51 18.50
N ALA A 649 7.45 6.20 18.51
CA ALA A 649 6.44 7.07 19.12
C ALA A 649 6.61 7.17 20.63
N LYS A 650 6.90 6.05 21.27
CA LYS A 650 7.21 5.99 22.70
C LYS A 650 8.51 6.72 23.03
N LEU A 651 9.53 6.60 22.17
CA LEU A 651 10.82 7.27 22.36
C LEU A 651 10.65 8.80 22.28
N ILE A 652 10.02 9.33 21.23
CA ILE A 652 9.88 10.78 21.05
C ILE A 652 9.04 11.45 22.15
N GLN A 653 8.05 10.73 22.68
CA GLN A 653 7.21 11.19 23.81
C GLN A 653 7.92 11.08 25.17
N SER A 654 8.99 10.29 25.27
CA SER A 654 9.72 10.09 26.52
C SER A 654 10.81 11.15 26.71
N GLU A 655 10.84 11.80 27.88
CA GLU A 655 11.93 12.70 28.27
C GLU A 655 13.30 12.00 28.28
N ALA A 656 13.31 10.69 28.58
CA ALA A 656 14.53 9.90 28.62
C ALA A 656 15.21 9.82 27.25
N PHE A 657 14.46 9.85 26.13
CA PHE A 657 15.06 9.86 24.79
C PHE A 657 15.92 11.11 24.58
N TRP A 658 15.45 12.26 25.04
CA TRP A 658 16.09 13.56 24.87
C TRP A 658 17.22 13.85 25.86
N THR A 659 17.35 13.08 26.93
CA THR A 659 18.31 13.34 28.01
C THR A 659 19.30 12.19 28.22
N SER A 660 18.86 10.94 28.12
CA SER A 660 19.67 9.77 28.48
C SER A 660 20.84 9.52 27.52
N PRO A 661 22.03 9.14 28.03
CA PRO A 661 23.18 8.76 27.21
C PRO A 661 22.93 7.54 26.33
N GLU A 662 21.97 6.66 26.68
CA GLU A 662 21.67 5.43 25.94
C GLU A 662 21.20 5.70 24.49
N TYR A 663 20.58 6.87 24.23
CA TYR A 663 20.02 7.23 22.93
C TYR A 663 20.88 8.21 22.12
N VAL A 664 22.09 8.54 22.58
CA VAL A 664 22.96 9.56 21.94
C VAL A 664 23.21 9.25 20.47
N TYR A 665 23.46 7.98 20.12
CA TYR A 665 23.71 7.60 18.73
C TYR A 665 22.52 7.93 17.82
N ILE A 666 21.34 7.47 18.22
CA ILE A 666 20.10 7.66 17.47
C ILE A 666 19.72 9.14 17.40
N ARG A 667 19.90 9.89 18.50
CA ARG A 667 19.69 11.35 18.52
C ARG A 667 20.63 12.08 17.57
N LYS A 668 21.91 11.72 17.56
CA LYS A 668 22.89 12.33 16.64
C LYS A 668 22.53 12.05 15.18
N GLN A 669 22.03 10.86 14.87
CA GLN A 669 21.52 10.54 13.53
C GLN A 669 20.29 11.40 13.16
N LEU A 670 19.41 11.65 14.13
CA LEU A 670 18.25 12.52 13.95
C LEU A 670 18.67 13.99 13.72
N GLU A 671 19.61 14.51 14.50
CA GLU A 671 20.19 15.85 14.34
C GLU A 671 20.87 16.02 12.98
N GLN A 672 21.71 15.06 12.60
CA GLN A 672 22.40 15.06 11.29
C GLN A 672 21.45 14.99 10.10
N SER A 673 20.20 14.61 10.31
CA SER A 673 19.21 14.51 9.25
C SER A 673 18.56 15.84 8.86
N GLY A 674 18.92 16.95 9.53
CA GLY A 674 18.39 18.31 9.27
C GLY A 674 16.98 18.57 9.81
N VAL A 675 16.30 17.53 10.31
CA VAL A 675 14.89 17.60 10.72
C VAL A 675 14.65 18.53 11.91
N LEU A 676 15.63 18.65 12.82
CA LEU A 676 15.53 19.54 13.97
C LEU A 676 15.79 21.01 13.61
N GLU A 677 16.29 21.28 12.41
CA GLU A 677 16.57 22.63 11.89
C GLU A 677 15.47 23.13 10.94
N GLY A 678 14.43 22.31 10.70
CA GLY A 678 13.28 22.66 9.86
C GLY A 678 13.55 22.54 8.35
N GLU A 679 14.64 21.90 7.93
CA GLU A 679 14.89 21.63 6.51
C GLU A 679 13.89 20.61 5.97
N LYS A 680 13.29 20.93 4.81
CA LYS A 680 12.41 20.02 4.08
C LYS A 680 13.21 18.85 3.51
N LEU A 681 12.58 17.68 3.52
CA LEU A 681 13.07 16.46 2.89
C LEU A 681 13.11 16.63 1.36
N ASP A 682 14.21 17.12 0.80
CA ASP A 682 14.53 16.99 -0.63
C ASP A 682 15.53 15.85 -0.88
#